data_AF-A0A1Y3MUM3-F1
#
_entry.id   AF-A0A1Y3MUM3-F1
#
_cell.length_a   1.000
_cell.length_b   1.000
_cell.length_c   1.000
_cell.angle_alpha   90.00
_cell.angle_beta   90.00
_cell.angle_gamma   90.00
#
_symmetry.space_group_name_H-M   'P 1'
#
loop_
_entity.id
_entity.type
_entity.pdbx_description
1 polymer ?
#
loop_
_entity_poly.entity_id
_entity_poly.type
_entity_poly.pdbx_seq_one_letter_code
_entity_poly.pdbx_strand_id
1 'polypeptide(L)'
;MVMVLQKLRLVVHIKDLPDEIKDGNKELMISIGKPLCNCKMYILDENMKPVPIGVEGEIFIGGYGVGKGYLNRPELTQEKFIINPFIESEINSGNVMYRTGDLGKWTEEGEIICLGRIDFQVKIRGQRIELSEIENTISEMEQIENSIVLDMKKENGEQYLVGYYISNSSNINGNQIKNYLKEKLPQYMIPTYFIKINEIPVTNNGKLNRKALPEPSINDMIKEEYIAPETDIEKEICNIYSQIFKIDVNEIGKNSNFYDLGGDSMNAIQCLLKIKKAFNINITIKDIISHSLLSDLAEYIRNKTENIKNDNSMEIIKKNSSLEYPVENLFGVNSTKNGNIDFDVFNSLTNNTISYFKLNEPISIGKLNEMMNIIIQRHNALRTIFFEKQVNGKKKLYGKVIENVKFEVEEYDITNFFKFRRKYDASKDLLIRVGLIDNTILMIDMDHSVSDGYSFSVLLNELCKLYYNEPLDELPIQVNDYYNQCFKDCLSVNKNYLEHYRSMFNEKFDVLKLSKNSMNNNDNKAKTIKQAKGFDILIAQVDKEIYENVEKVIKNNNLSKTTFFFAVYCFNLAVYSGQRKVYSDILIANRMDDDICKLIGLFMNLIPVLVKIENMTFIDYIKKVSDLLMTLINLHVPYEIISDEFHIPRSTSNFKFDPYSLIVNEKITNFADFITDEEIYKLYNREDLISTNIKPPAESRVFNDIVLVVSEKKDSYSLQLLYNGVIYDKALMEDFINSYVSLIKNEEYLYENVDKLLSDNNKFMDKIDRITQFLSIEMPNDSDTVENEQEDNETTISIDEQDKNNLSLIENSKSVIQLEEIQSSDKDTEEKSENNYKKNGKKNKFKSIIQKVVKSVKVISKIKKMKKKNHKKIKN
;
A
#
# COMPACT_ATOMS: atom_id res chain seq x y z
N MET A 1 -26.83 -22.13 -24.17
CA MET A 1 -26.28 -21.67 -25.48
C MET A 1 -25.73 -20.24 -25.40
N VAL A 2 -25.08 -19.90 -24.28
CA VAL A 2 -24.38 -18.62 -24.05
C VAL A 2 -22.85 -18.85 -24.02
N MET A 3 -22.41 -20.11 -24.13
CA MET A 3 -21.00 -20.52 -24.01
C MET A 3 -20.20 -20.59 -25.32
N VAL A 4 -20.80 -20.34 -26.50
CA VAL A 4 -20.05 -20.45 -27.78
C VAL A 4 -19.58 -19.07 -28.30
N LEU A 5 -20.19 -17.97 -27.86
CA LEU A 5 -19.78 -16.61 -28.25
C LEU A 5 -18.74 -15.96 -27.32
N GLN A 6 -18.41 -16.59 -26.18
CA GLN A 6 -17.38 -16.07 -25.26
C GLN A 6 -15.94 -16.46 -25.63
N LYS A 7 -15.71 -17.32 -26.63
CA LYS A 7 -14.38 -17.82 -27.00
C LYS A 7 -13.70 -17.10 -28.18
N LEU A 8 -14.31 -16.06 -28.73
CA LEU A 8 -13.72 -15.23 -29.79
C LEU A 8 -13.55 -13.78 -29.30
N ARG A 9 -12.62 -13.55 -28.38
CA ARG A 9 -11.97 -12.25 -28.20
C ARG A 9 -10.50 -12.43 -28.51
N LEU A 10 -10.15 -12.27 -29.78
CA LEU A 10 -8.77 -11.99 -30.17
C LEU A 10 -8.45 -10.58 -29.66
N VAL A 11 -7.60 -10.50 -28.64
CA VAL A 11 -6.94 -9.27 -28.21
C VAL A 11 -5.92 -8.96 -29.29
N VAL A 12 -6.18 -7.95 -30.13
CA VAL A 12 -5.15 -7.32 -30.96
C VAL A 12 -4.62 -6.15 -30.14
N HIS A 13 -3.35 -6.21 -29.74
CA HIS A 13 -2.69 -5.07 -29.12
C HIS A 13 -2.50 -3.96 -30.16
N ILE A 14 -2.81 -2.72 -29.77
CA ILE A 14 -2.66 -1.51 -30.60
C ILE A 14 -1.20 -1.30 -31.09
N LYS A 15 -0.23 -2.01 -30.51
CA LYS A 15 1.19 -1.95 -30.90
C LYS A 15 1.55 -2.80 -32.14
N ASP A 16 0.66 -3.65 -32.64
CA ASP A 16 0.95 -4.58 -33.74
C ASP A 16 0.30 -4.19 -35.09
N LEU A 17 -0.19 -2.96 -35.22
CA LEU A 17 -0.68 -2.43 -36.51
C LEU A 17 0.47 -1.83 -37.33
N PRO A 18 0.57 -2.09 -38.65
CA PRO A 18 1.52 -1.40 -39.53
C PRO A 18 1.31 0.12 -39.49
N ASP A 19 2.39 0.90 -39.57
CA ASP A 19 2.41 2.37 -39.46
C ASP A 19 1.59 3.14 -40.53
N GLU A 20 0.90 2.46 -41.45
CA GLU A 20 0.13 3.07 -42.54
C GLU A 20 -1.32 3.46 -42.18
N ILE A 21 -1.75 3.31 -40.91
CA ILE A 21 -3.09 3.75 -40.46
C ILE A 21 -2.94 4.92 -39.48
N LYS A 22 -2.52 6.08 -40.00
CA LYS A 22 -2.57 7.38 -39.32
C LYS A 22 -3.14 8.49 -40.21
N ASP A 23 -4.21 8.18 -40.94
CA ASP A 23 -5.02 9.23 -41.58
C ASP A 23 -6.47 9.17 -41.07
N GLY A 24 -6.87 10.26 -40.42
CA GLY A 24 -8.18 10.44 -39.81
C GLY A 24 -9.27 10.69 -40.86
N ASN A 25 -10.12 9.69 -41.09
CA ASN A 25 -11.55 9.79 -41.46
C ASN A 25 -12.14 8.45 -41.94
N LYS A 26 -11.96 7.36 -41.18
CA LYS A 26 -12.79 6.16 -41.31
C LYS A 26 -13.21 5.71 -39.92
N GLU A 27 -14.51 5.78 -39.62
CA GLU A 27 -15.10 5.07 -38.49
C GLU A 27 -14.71 3.59 -38.61
N LEU A 28 -13.88 3.11 -37.68
CA LEU A 28 -13.52 1.70 -37.56
C LEU A 28 -14.77 0.93 -37.11
N MET A 29 -15.62 0.54 -38.06
CA MET A 29 -16.70 -0.41 -37.79
C MET A 29 -16.09 -1.79 -37.52
N ILE A 30 -16.22 -2.24 -36.27
CA ILE A 30 -15.68 -3.52 -35.81
C ILE A 30 -16.52 -4.66 -36.43
N SER A 31 -15.88 -5.46 -37.29
CA SER A 31 -16.45 -6.69 -37.85
C SER A 31 -16.57 -7.77 -36.76
N ILE A 32 -17.69 -8.52 -36.76
CA ILE A 32 -17.86 -9.71 -35.91
C ILE A 32 -17.39 -11.00 -36.62
N GLY A 33 -16.79 -10.86 -37.81
CA GLY A 33 -16.19 -11.94 -38.58
C GLY A 33 -17.19 -12.75 -39.41
N LYS A 34 -16.76 -13.95 -39.82
CA LYS A 34 -17.51 -14.86 -40.69
C LYS A 34 -18.30 -15.90 -39.89
N PRO A 35 -19.39 -16.47 -40.45
CA PRO A 35 -20.12 -17.57 -39.82
C PRO A 35 -19.21 -18.77 -39.52
N LEU A 36 -19.40 -19.38 -38.34
CA LEU A 36 -18.70 -20.60 -37.94
C LEU A 36 -19.21 -21.83 -38.72
N CYS A 37 -18.40 -22.91 -38.76
CA CYS A 37 -18.79 -24.17 -39.38
C CYS A 37 -20.14 -24.67 -38.83
N ASN A 38 -21.06 -25.07 -39.72
CA ASN A 38 -22.42 -25.51 -39.42
C ASN A 38 -23.38 -24.46 -38.84
N CYS A 39 -22.98 -23.18 -38.77
CA CYS A 39 -23.84 -22.04 -38.49
C CYS A 39 -24.08 -21.24 -39.78
N LYS A 40 -25.34 -21.00 -40.13
CA LYS A 40 -25.72 -20.13 -41.25
C LYS A 40 -26.18 -18.78 -40.68
N MET A 41 -25.75 -17.69 -41.29
CA MET A 41 -26.19 -16.33 -40.96
C MET A 41 -26.99 -15.77 -42.12
N TYR A 42 -28.08 -15.08 -41.81
CA TYR A 42 -28.90 -14.36 -42.79
C TYR A 42 -29.06 -12.92 -42.32
N ILE A 43 -28.99 -11.98 -43.25
CA ILE A 43 -29.33 -10.58 -42.99
C ILE A 43 -30.58 -10.30 -43.81
N LEU A 44 -31.71 -10.08 -43.14
CA LEU A 44 -33.03 -10.03 -43.75
C LEU A 44 -33.69 -8.66 -43.53
N ASP A 45 -34.54 -8.27 -44.48
CA ASP A 45 -35.43 -7.12 -44.32
C ASP A 45 -36.67 -7.47 -43.47
N GLU A 46 -37.53 -6.47 -43.25
CA GLU A 46 -38.80 -6.62 -42.50
C GLU A 46 -39.76 -7.65 -43.12
N ASN A 47 -39.59 -7.97 -44.41
CA ASN A 47 -40.40 -8.95 -45.14
C ASN A 47 -39.72 -10.34 -45.21
N MET A 48 -38.69 -10.58 -44.39
CA MET A 48 -37.94 -11.83 -44.33
C MET A 48 -37.20 -12.19 -45.63
N LYS A 49 -36.82 -11.18 -46.43
CA LYS A 49 -36.02 -11.39 -47.65
C LYS A 49 -34.56 -11.02 -47.43
N PRO A 50 -33.60 -11.78 -48.00
CA PRO A 50 -32.18 -11.45 -47.91
C PRO A 50 -31.88 -10.08 -48.52
N VAL A 51 -31.11 -9.26 -47.81
CA VAL A 51 -30.65 -7.96 -48.31
C VAL A 51 -29.30 -8.09 -49.06
N PRO A 52 -29.01 -7.21 -50.04
CA PRO A 52 -27.73 -7.20 -50.73
C PRO A 52 -26.52 -6.90 -49.81
N ILE A 53 -25.31 -7.20 -50.29
CA ILE A 53 -24.05 -6.86 -49.59
C ILE A 53 -23.99 -5.34 -49.35
N GLY A 54 -23.58 -4.93 -48.16
CA GLY A 54 -23.51 -3.54 -47.73
C GLY A 54 -24.85 -2.91 -47.27
N VAL A 55 -25.98 -3.60 -47.48
CA VAL A 55 -27.30 -3.12 -47.05
C VAL A 55 -27.62 -3.62 -45.65
N GLU A 56 -28.21 -2.75 -44.84
CA GLU A 56 -28.56 -3.03 -43.44
C GLU A 56 -29.83 -3.88 -43.37
N GLY A 57 -29.82 -4.87 -42.48
CA GLY A 57 -30.98 -5.70 -42.16
C GLY A 57 -30.80 -6.41 -40.82
N GLU A 58 -31.83 -7.10 -40.37
CA GLU A 58 -31.79 -7.84 -39.11
C GLU A 58 -31.00 -9.14 -39.27
N ILE A 59 -30.17 -9.47 -38.27
CA ILE A 59 -29.36 -10.68 -38.25
C ILE A 59 -30.20 -11.88 -37.76
N PHE A 60 -30.16 -12.98 -38.51
CA PHE A 60 -30.78 -14.26 -38.16
C PHE A 60 -29.75 -15.38 -38.18
N ILE A 61 -29.88 -16.32 -37.24
CA ILE A 61 -28.96 -17.45 -37.08
C ILE A 61 -29.70 -18.76 -37.39
N GLY A 62 -29.22 -19.54 -38.35
CA GLY A 62 -29.72 -20.89 -38.64
C GLY A 62 -28.64 -21.96 -38.51
N GLY A 63 -29.05 -23.23 -38.62
CA GLY A 63 -28.15 -24.38 -38.59
C GLY A 63 -28.02 -25.04 -37.21
N TYR A 64 -26.99 -25.86 -37.03
CA TYR A 64 -26.84 -26.73 -35.84
C TYR A 64 -26.60 -25.96 -34.54
N GLY A 65 -26.15 -24.70 -34.64
CA GLY A 65 -25.94 -23.83 -33.49
C GLY A 65 -27.23 -23.35 -32.84
N VAL A 66 -28.41 -23.56 -33.43
CA VAL A 66 -29.70 -23.09 -32.89
C VAL A 66 -30.21 -24.04 -31.80
N GLY A 67 -30.46 -23.51 -30.61
CA GLY A 67 -30.93 -24.26 -29.45
C GLY A 67 -32.41 -24.62 -29.52
N LYS A 68 -32.89 -25.42 -28.56
CA LYS A 68 -34.28 -25.90 -28.51
C LYS A 68 -35.33 -24.81 -28.18
N GLY A 69 -34.91 -23.65 -27.69
CA GLY A 69 -35.79 -22.59 -27.21
C GLY A 69 -35.46 -22.13 -25.79
N TYR A 70 -36.38 -21.35 -25.21
CA TYR A 70 -36.31 -20.86 -23.84
C TYR A 70 -37.00 -21.84 -22.88
N LEU A 71 -36.33 -22.16 -21.76
CA LEU A 71 -36.87 -23.05 -20.74
C LEU A 71 -38.14 -22.44 -20.13
N ASN A 72 -39.23 -23.22 -20.11
CA ASN A 72 -40.54 -22.84 -19.57
C ASN A 72 -41.15 -21.57 -20.18
N ARG A 73 -40.74 -21.18 -21.39
CA ARG A 73 -41.30 -20.02 -22.13
C ARG A 73 -41.62 -20.40 -23.58
N PRO A 74 -42.71 -21.17 -23.81
CA PRO A 74 -43.06 -21.66 -25.14
C PRO A 74 -43.47 -20.54 -26.10
N GLU A 75 -44.20 -19.52 -25.61
CA GLU A 75 -44.65 -18.39 -26.44
C GLU A 75 -43.46 -17.58 -26.99
N LEU A 76 -42.54 -17.18 -26.11
CA LEU A 76 -41.31 -16.47 -26.51
C LEU A 76 -40.40 -17.33 -27.40
N THR A 77 -40.41 -18.66 -27.20
CA THR A 77 -39.69 -19.59 -28.07
C THR A 77 -40.27 -19.55 -29.47
N GLN A 78 -41.60 -19.62 -29.62
CA GLN A 78 -42.25 -19.58 -30.93
C GLN A 78 -42.07 -18.22 -31.63
N GLU A 79 -41.98 -17.13 -30.87
CA GLU A 79 -41.73 -15.79 -31.41
C GLU A 79 -40.30 -15.62 -31.94
N LYS A 80 -39.28 -16.10 -31.21
CA LYS A 80 -37.87 -15.87 -31.56
C LYS A 80 -37.24 -17.00 -32.37
N PHE A 81 -37.75 -18.24 -32.28
CA PHE A 81 -37.27 -19.42 -32.98
C PHE A 81 -38.27 -19.80 -34.08
N ILE A 82 -38.09 -19.21 -35.25
CA ILE A 82 -39.02 -19.28 -36.37
C ILE A 82 -38.57 -20.28 -37.43
N ILE A 83 -39.52 -20.75 -38.25
CA ILE A 83 -39.22 -21.68 -39.34
C ILE A 83 -38.33 -20.98 -40.37
N ASN A 84 -37.23 -21.62 -40.73
CA ASN A 84 -36.28 -21.10 -41.71
C ASN A 84 -36.80 -21.34 -43.14
N PRO A 85 -37.16 -20.29 -43.91
CA PRO A 85 -37.74 -20.43 -45.25
C PRO A 85 -36.70 -20.77 -46.33
N PHE A 86 -35.40 -20.79 -46.00
CA PHE A 86 -34.31 -20.99 -46.97
C PHE A 86 -33.78 -22.43 -47.04
N ILE A 87 -34.54 -23.41 -46.51
CA ILE A 87 -34.17 -24.83 -46.51
C ILE A 87 -35.25 -25.63 -47.27
N GLU A 88 -34.84 -26.39 -48.29
CA GLU A 88 -35.74 -27.13 -49.19
C GLU A 88 -36.04 -28.58 -48.75
N SER A 89 -35.55 -29.03 -47.59
CA SER A 89 -35.62 -30.44 -47.17
C SER A 89 -36.03 -30.59 -45.70
N GLU A 90 -37.17 -31.23 -45.44
CA GLU A 90 -37.77 -31.40 -44.10
C GLU A 90 -37.00 -32.34 -43.16
N ILE A 91 -35.90 -32.98 -43.60
CA ILE A 91 -35.37 -34.17 -42.91
C ILE A 91 -34.15 -33.90 -42.00
N ASN A 92 -33.53 -32.71 -42.02
CA ASN A 92 -32.35 -32.46 -41.19
C ASN A 92 -32.56 -31.41 -40.09
N SER A 93 -31.94 -31.66 -38.93
CA SER A 93 -31.86 -30.75 -37.79
C SER A 93 -31.30 -29.40 -38.23
N GLY A 94 -32.17 -28.41 -38.43
CA GLY A 94 -31.78 -27.10 -38.99
C GLY A 94 -32.93 -26.23 -39.52
N ASN A 95 -34.17 -26.73 -39.54
CA ASN A 95 -35.37 -26.04 -40.05
C ASN A 95 -35.82 -24.82 -39.22
N VAL A 96 -35.10 -24.47 -38.17
CA VAL A 96 -35.40 -23.35 -37.28
C VAL A 96 -34.26 -22.34 -37.37
N MET A 97 -34.62 -21.07 -37.47
CA MET A 97 -33.70 -19.94 -37.33
C MET A 97 -34.08 -19.08 -36.13
N TYR A 98 -33.07 -18.55 -35.47
CA TYR A 98 -33.21 -17.66 -34.33
C TYR A 98 -33.09 -16.20 -34.78
N ARG A 99 -34.08 -15.39 -34.40
CA ARG A 99 -34.14 -13.95 -34.63
C ARG A 99 -33.36 -13.22 -33.53
N THR A 100 -32.27 -12.52 -33.86
CA THR A 100 -31.38 -11.94 -32.83
C THR A 100 -31.84 -10.57 -32.32
N GLY A 101 -32.61 -9.83 -33.12
CA GLY A 101 -32.96 -8.44 -32.83
C GLY A 101 -31.78 -7.47 -32.99
N ASP A 102 -30.70 -7.89 -33.64
CA ASP A 102 -29.53 -7.06 -33.93
C ASP A 102 -29.52 -6.67 -35.41
N LEU A 103 -29.13 -5.42 -35.71
CA LEU A 103 -28.98 -4.90 -37.06
C LEU A 103 -27.54 -5.14 -37.53
N GLY A 104 -27.37 -5.56 -38.78
CA GLY A 104 -26.05 -5.73 -39.38
C GLY A 104 -26.08 -5.63 -40.90
N LYS A 105 -24.89 -5.69 -41.49
CA LYS A 105 -24.70 -5.74 -42.94
C LYS A 105 -23.52 -6.63 -43.32
N TRP A 106 -23.58 -7.21 -44.51
CA TRP A 106 -22.48 -7.99 -45.08
C TRP A 106 -21.41 -7.06 -45.66
N THR A 107 -20.15 -7.44 -45.49
CA THR A 107 -19.01 -6.87 -46.24
C THR A 107 -18.78 -7.64 -47.54
N GLU A 108 -18.03 -7.06 -48.46
CA GLU A 108 -17.65 -7.71 -49.73
C GLU A 108 -16.79 -8.96 -49.50
N GLU A 109 -16.04 -8.98 -48.39
CA GLU A 109 -15.20 -10.10 -47.96
C GLU A 109 -15.99 -11.24 -47.30
N GLY A 110 -17.32 -11.08 -47.14
CA GLY A 110 -18.21 -12.06 -46.53
C GLY A 110 -18.14 -12.07 -45.00
N GLU A 111 -17.80 -10.93 -44.39
CA GLU A 111 -17.89 -10.73 -42.94
C GLU A 111 -19.15 -9.96 -42.56
N ILE A 112 -19.54 -10.00 -41.29
CA ILE A 112 -20.70 -9.27 -40.79
C ILE A 112 -20.22 -8.09 -39.93
N ILE A 113 -20.73 -6.89 -40.25
CA ILE A 113 -20.61 -5.72 -39.38
C ILE A 113 -21.89 -5.63 -38.56
N CYS A 114 -21.75 -5.61 -37.22
CA CYS A 114 -22.87 -5.40 -36.30
C CYS A 114 -23.07 -3.91 -36.04
N LEU A 115 -24.26 -3.39 -36.33
CA LEU A 115 -24.61 -1.97 -36.28
C LEU A 115 -25.36 -1.58 -35.00
N GLY A 116 -25.72 -2.55 -34.17
CA GLY A 116 -26.44 -2.33 -32.91
C GLY A 116 -27.72 -3.15 -32.83
N ARG A 117 -28.60 -2.81 -31.89
CA ARG A 117 -29.89 -3.47 -31.71
C ARG A 117 -31.02 -2.70 -32.40
N ILE A 118 -32.08 -3.42 -32.76
CA ILE A 118 -33.30 -2.84 -33.33
C ILE A 118 -34.18 -2.22 -32.24
N ASP A 119 -34.11 -2.76 -31.01
CA ASP A 119 -34.73 -2.17 -29.82
C ASP A 119 -33.79 -1.16 -29.14
N PHE A 120 -34.35 -0.11 -28.53
CA PHE A 120 -33.63 0.99 -27.85
C PHE A 120 -32.96 0.56 -26.54
N GLN A 121 -32.65 -0.72 -26.38
CA GLN A 121 -32.02 -1.27 -25.19
C GLN A 121 -30.55 -0.89 -25.16
N VAL A 122 -30.16 -0.23 -24.09
CA VAL A 122 -28.76 0.19 -23.86
C VAL A 122 -28.08 -0.77 -22.90
N LYS A 123 -26.76 -0.91 -23.05
CA LYS A 123 -25.94 -1.65 -22.09
C LYS A 123 -25.22 -0.68 -21.19
N ILE A 124 -25.67 -0.56 -19.94
CA ILE A 124 -24.99 0.27 -18.94
C ILE A 124 -24.38 -0.67 -17.91
N ARG A 125 -23.06 -0.57 -17.70
CA ARG A 125 -22.32 -1.39 -16.71
C ARG A 125 -22.56 -2.90 -16.86
N GLY A 126 -22.64 -3.37 -18.11
CA GLY A 126 -22.88 -4.78 -18.43
C GLY A 126 -24.34 -5.24 -18.28
N GLN A 127 -25.23 -4.39 -17.77
CA GLN A 127 -26.66 -4.65 -17.64
C GLN A 127 -27.43 -4.12 -18.85
N ARG A 128 -28.44 -4.87 -19.29
CA ARG A 128 -29.29 -4.53 -20.42
C ARG A 128 -30.53 -3.81 -19.91
N ILE A 129 -30.73 -2.57 -20.33
CA ILE A 129 -31.73 -1.65 -19.79
C ILE A 129 -32.68 -1.20 -20.89
N GLU A 130 -33.98 -1.24 -20.60
CA GLU A 130 -35.04 -0.61 -21.41
C GLU A 130 -35.22 0.84 -20.96
N LEU A 131 -34.88 1.81 -21.80
CA LEU A 131 -35.00 3.22 -21.43
C LEU A 131 -36.46 3.62 -21.18
N SER A 132 -37.39 3.06 -21.95
CA SER A 132 -38.82 3.33 -21.82
C SER A 132 -39.43 2.81 -20.51
N GLU A 133 -38.81 1.83 -19.85
CA GLU A 133 -39.23 1.41 -18.50
C GLU A 133 -39.01 2.55 -17.50
N ILE A 134 -37.85 3.20 -17.58
CA ILE A 134 -37.50 4.35 -16.73
C ILE A 134 -38.41 5.54 -17.05
N GLU A 135 -38.62 5.85 -18.34
CA GLU A 135 -39.51 6.94 -18.78
C GLU A 135 -40.95 6.75 -18.28
N ASN A 136 -41.48 5.53 -18.38
CA ASN A 136 -42.82 5.21 -17.89
C ASN A 136 -42.91 5.37 -16.37
N THR A 137 -41.92 4.90 -15.61
CA THR A 137 -41.91 5.06 -14.15
C THR A 137 -41.81 6.54 -13.73
N ILE A 138 -41.02 7.36 -14.44
CA ILE A 138 -40.99 8.82 -14.19
C ILE A 138 -42.36 9.44 -14.47
N SER A 139 -43.05 8.99 -15.52
CA SER A 139 -44.34 9.51 -15.96
C SER A 139 -45.51 9.14 -15.02
N GLU A 140 -45.29 8.24 -14.05
CA GLU A 140 -46.27 7.96 -12.98
C GLU A 140 -46.39 9.11 -11.97
N MET A 141 -45.41 10.03 -11.93
CA MET A 141 -45.43 11.19 -11.05
C MET A 141 -46.33 12.28 -11.65
N GLU A 142 -47.44 12.62 -10.98
CA GLU A 142 -48.41 13.62 -11.46
C GLU A 142 -47.81 15.01 -11.77
N GLN A 143 -46.65 15.31 -11.18
CA GLN A 143 -45.95 16.58 -11.39
C GLN A 143 -45.10 16.62 -12.68
N ILE A 144 -44.92 15.50 -13.38
CA ILE A 144 -44.13 15.39 -14.61
C ILE A 144 -45.07 15.34 -15.82
N GLU A 145 -44.87 16.23 -16.79
CA GLU A 145 -45.67 16.24 -18.02
C GLU A 145 -45.13 15.25 -19.06
N ASN A 146 -43.80 15.24 -19.23
CA ASN A 146 -43.11 14.33 -20.14
C ASN A 146 -41.71 14.02 -19.61
N SER A 147 -41.17 12.85 -19.96
CA SER A 147 -39.79 12.48 -19.66
C SER A 147 -39.13 11.75 -20.83
N ILE A 148 -37.81 11.87 -20.93
CA ILE A 148 -36.98 11.20 -21.94
C ILE A 148 -35.71 10.72 -21.23
N VAL A 149 -35.32 9.48 -21.43
CA VAL A 149 -34.06 8.95 -20.90
C VAL A 149 -33.13 8.61 -22.05
N LEU A 150 -31.87 9.05 -21.96
CA LEU A 150 -30.85 8.78 -22.97
C LEU A 150 -29.59 8.19 -22.34
N ASP A 151 -28.90 7.34 -23.09
CA ASP A 151 -27.53 6.96 -22.79
C ASP A 151 -26.53 7.97 -23.36
N MET A 152 -25.52 8.30 -22.57
CA MET A 152 -24.41 9.18 -22.94
C MET A 152 -23.09 8.51 -22.61
N LYS A 153 -21.99 9.03 -23.18
CA LYS A 153 -20.62 8.55 -22.94
C LYS A 153 -19.79 9.66 -22.33
N LYS A 154 -19.03 9.35 -21.28
CA LYS A 154 -18.00 10.24 -20.71
C LYS A 154 -16.76 10.25 -21.61
N GLU A 155 -15.85 11.21 -21.39
CA GLU A 155 -14.56 11.29 -22.11
C GLU A 155 -13.70 10.02 -21.96
N ASN A 156 -13.84 9.32 -20.83
CA ASN A 156 -13.15 8.04 -20.57
C ASN A 156 -13.84 6.81 -21.20
N GLY A 157 -14.94 7.00 -21.96
CA GLY A 157 -15.70 5.93 -22.62
C GLY A 157 -16.77 5.24 -21.76
N GLU A 158 -16.94 5.60 -20.49
CA GLU A 158 -17.99 5.05 -19.61
C GLU A 158 -19.38 5.50 -20.09
N GLN A 159 -20.32 4.56 -20.25
CA GLN A 159 -21.72 4.85 -20.56
C GLN A 159 -22.53 5.15 -19.28
N TYR A 160 -23.35 6.20 -19.32
CA TYR A 160 -24.23 6.60 -18.22
C TYR A 160 -25.61 7.06 -18.75
N LEU A 161 -26.59 7.18 -17.86
CA LEU A 161 -27.96 7.58 -18.21
C LEU A 161 -28.24 9.04 -17.79
N VAL A 162 -28.98 9.75 -18.62
CA VAL A 162 -29.48 11.12 -18.36
C VAL A 162 -31.00 11.12 -18.51
N GLY A 163 -31.71 11.62 -17.49
CA GLY A 163 -33.16 11.79 -17.50
C GLY A 163 -33.55 13.25 -17.76
N TYR A 164 -34.14 13.53 -18.91
CA TYR A 164 -34.75 14.82 -19.22
C TYR A 164 -36.21 14.81 -18.81
N TYR A 165 -36.69 15.90 -18.23
CA TYR A 165 -38.10 15.99 -17.82
C TYR A 165 -38.68 17.39 -18.01
N ILE A 166 -39.97 17.43 -18.34
CA ILE A 166 -40.79 18.65 -18.37
C ILE A 166 -41.70 18.64 -17.15
N SER A 167 -41.79 19.76 -16.45
CA SER A 167 -42.72 19.90 -15.33
C SER A 167 -43.30 21.30 -15.22
N ASN A 168 -44.62 21.33 -15.04
CA ASN A 168 -45.42 22.52 -14.76
C ASN A 168 -45.40 22.94 -13.28
N SER A 169 -44.78 22.15 -12.41
CA SER A 169 -44.58 22.47 -10.99
C SER A 169 -43.18 23.06 -10.78
N SER A 170 -43.12 24.16 -10.02
CA SER A 170 -41.85 24.75 -9.56
C SER A 170 -41.16 23.90 -8.49
N ASN A 171 -41.89 22.96 -7.87
CA ASN A 171 -41.44 22.26 -6.67
C ASN A 171 -40.86 20.87 -6.93
N ILE A 172 -40.79 20.41 -8.19
CA ILE A 172 -40.21 19.12 -8.55
C ILE A 172 -38.76 19.28 -9.04
N ASN A 173 -37.84 18.55 -8.42
CA ASN A 173 -36.42 18.51 -8.78
C ASN A 173 -35.94 17.08 -9.10
N GLY A 174 -34.73 16.97 -9.66
CA GLY A 174 -34.13 15.68 -10.02
C GLY A 174 -34.01 14.68 -8.85
N ASN A 175 -33.81 15.15 -7.62
CA ASN A 175 -33.70 14.27 -6.44
C ASN A 175 -35.02 13.56 -6.13
N GLN A 176 -36.14 14.25 -6.26
CA GLN A 176 -37.46 13.65 -6.03
C GLN A 176 -37.77 12.57 -7.06
N ILE A 177 -37.40 12.80 -8.33
CA ILE A 177 -37.54 11.79 -9.40
C ILE A 177 -36.61 10.60 -9.11
N LYS A 178 -35.35 10.86 -8.74
CA LYS A 178 -34.37 9.81 -8.40
C LYS A 178 -34.84 8.92 -7.24
N ASN A 179 -35.40 9.50 -6.18
CA ASN A 179 -35.90 8.76 -5.02
C ASN A 179 -37.13 7.91 -5.39
N TYR A 180 -38.06 8.46 -6.17
CA TYR A 180 -39.21 7.72 -6.68
C TYR A 180 -38.79 6.52 -7.54
N LEU A 181 -37.79 6.71 -8.41
CA LEU A 181 -37.24 5.62 -9.21
C LEU A 181 -36.53 4.57 -8.36
N LYS A 182 -35.79 4.95 -7.30
CA LYS A 182 -35.09 4.00 -6.41
C LYS A 182 -36.04 3.05 -5.68
N GLU A 183 -37.28 3.47 -5.41
CA GLU A 183 -38.28 2.63 -4.78
C GLU A 183 -38.84 1.56 -5.72
N LYS A 184 -38.74 1.76 -7.04
CA LYS A 184 -39.43 0.96 -8.07
C LYS A 184 -38.49 0.23 -9.03
N LEU A 185 -37.29 0.75 -9.24
CA LEU A 185 -36.32 0.24 -10.19
C LEU A 185 -34.98 -0.08 -9.51
N PRO A 186 -34.24 -1.09 -9.99
CA PRO A 186 -32.88 -1.37 -9.55
C PRO A 186 -31.92 -0.18 -9.74
N GLN A 187 -30.91 -0.07 -8.88
CA GLN A 187 -29.96 1.07 -8.87
C GLN A 187 -29.29 1.36 -10.24
N TYR A 188 -29.04 0.34 -11.06
CA TYR A 188 -28.40 0.50 -12.36
C TYR A 188 -29.30 1.13 -13.43
N MET A 189 -30.63 1.17 -13.22
CA MET A 189 -31.60 1.82 -14.10
C MET A 189 -31.81 3.30 -13.74
N ILE A 190 -31.21 3.79 -12.65
CA ILE A 190 -31.43 5.15 -12.17
C ILE A 190 -30.52 6.11 -12.96
N PRO A 191 -31.07 7.13 -13.66
CA PRO A 191 -30.25 8.14 -14.33
C PRO A 191 -29.26 8.85 -13.40
N THR A 192 -28.07 9.15 -13.92
CA THR A 192 -27.00 9.84 -13.18
C THR A 192 -27.24 11.35 -13.10
N TYR A 193 -27.85 11.90 -14.15
CA TYR A 193 -28.17 13.32 -14.28
C TYR A 193 -29.67 13.47 -14.54
N PHE A 194 -30.27 14.53 -14.01
CA PHE A 194 -31.65 14.89 -14.28
C PHE A 194 -31.73 16.35 -14.70
N ILE A 195 -32.21 16.60 -15.93
CA ILE A 195 -32.20 17.93 -16.54
C ILE A 195 -33.63 18.34 -16.82
N LYS A 196 -34.05 19.47 -16.22
CA LYS A 196 -35.35 20.08 -16.53
C LYS A 196 -35.27 20.78 -17.88
N ILE A 197 -36.15 20.43 -18.81
CA ILE A 197 -36.29 21.08 -20.12
C ILE A 197 -37.66 21.75 -20.23
N ASN A 198 -37.77 22.77 -21.07
CA ASN A 198 -39.03 23.49 -21.29
C ASN A 198 -39.88 22.84 -22.39
N GLU A 199 -39.24 22.22 -23.39
CA GLU A 199 -39.90 21.56 -24.52
C GLU A 199 -39.03 20.40 -25.03
N ILE A 200 -39.66 19.38 -25.64
CA ILE A 200 -38.94 18.29 -26.29
C ILE A 200 -38.53 18.74 -27.69
N PRO A 201 -37.23 18.84 -28.01
CA PRO A 201 -36.80 19.25 -29.33
C PRO A 201 -37.08 18.15 -30.35
N VAL A 202 -37.81 18.47 -31.42
CA VAL A 202 -38.12 17.55 -32.52
C VAL A 202 -37.50 18.03 -33.84
N THR A 203 -37.18 17.08 -34.71
CA THR A 203 -36.75 17.33 -36.09
C THR A 203 -37.96 17.73 -36.96
N ASN A 204 -37.72 18.28 -38.16
CA ASN A 204 -38.78 18.63 -39.12
C ASN A 204 -39.72 17.45 -39.49
N ASN A 205 -39.30 16.21 -39.20
CA ASN A 205 -40.08 14.98 -39.44
C ASN A 205 -40.78 14.48 -38.16
N GLY A 206 -40.82 15.26 -37.08
CA GLY A 206 -41.49 14.90 -35.83
C GLY A 206 -40.77 13.90 -34.94
N LYS A 207 -39.52 13.51 -35.27
CA LYS A 207 -38.69 12.62 -34.44
C LYS A 207 -37.85 13.40 -33.43
N LEU A 208 -37.61 12.85 -32.23
CA LEU A 208 -36.75 13.42 -31.20
C LEU A 208 -35.38 13.86 -31.76
N ASN A 209 -35.04 15.12 -31.59
CA ASN A 209 -33.75 15.68 -31.97
C ASN A 209 -32.76 15.58 -30.78
N ARG A 210 -32.13 14.42 -30.63
CA ARG A 210 -31.20 14.12 -29.53
C ARG A 210 -30.04 15.11 -29.41
N LYS A 211 -29.57 15.67 -30.53
CA LYS A 211 -28.45 16.63 -30.56
C LYS A 211 -28.81 18.03 -30.05
N ALA A 212 -30.10 18.35 -29.98
CA ALA A 212 -30.60 19.64 -29.51
C ALA A 212 -30.93 19.63 -28.01
N LEU A 213 -30.79 18.49 -27.33
CA LEU A 213 -30.93 18.41 -25.89
C LEU A 213 -29.67 18.97 -25.21
N PRO A 214 -29.81 19.69 -24.07
CA PRO A 214 -28.66 20.23 -23.36
C PRO A 214 -27.77 19.13 -22.80
N GLU A 215 -26.46 19.35 -22.84
CA GLU A 215 -25.47 18.47 -22.23
C GLU A 215 -25.44 18.64 -20.70
N PRO A 216 -25.23 17.56 -19.94
CA PRO A 216 -25.16 17.63 -18.48
C PRO A 216 -23.94 18.42 -18.00
N SER A 217 -24.16 19.43 -17.16
CA SER A 217 -23.10 20.15 -16.44
C SER A 217 -22.84 19.54 -15.05
N ILE A 218 -21.76 19.95 -14.38
CA ILE A 218 -21.45 19.55 -12.99
C ILE A 218 -22.60 19.91 -12.02
N ASN A 219 -23.36 20.97 -12.31
CA ASN A 219 -24.52 21.37 -11.53
C ASN A 219 -25.75 20.48 -11.77
N ASP A 220 -25.82 19.81 -12.93
CA ASP A 220 -26.87 18.84 -13.28
C ASP A 220 -26.55 17.44 -12.77
N MET A 221 -25.30 17.24 -12.32
CA MET A 221 -24.92 16.05 -11.57
C MET A 221 -25.67 16.14 -10.25
N ILE A 222 -26.56 15.18 -10.01
CA ILE A 222 -27.01 14.92 -8.65
C ILE A 222 -25.78 14.35 -7.94
N LYS A 223 -24.92 15.25 -7.43
CA LYS A 223 -24.03 14.96 -6.32
C LYS A 223 -24.91 14.28 -5.28
N GLU A 224 -24.44 13.18 -4.71
CA GLU A 224 -25.03 12.69 -3.47
C GLU A 224 -24.80 13.79 -2.43
N GLU A 225 -25.80 14.68 -2.40
CA GLU A 225 -26.22 15.68 -1.41
C GLU A 225 -25.15 16.54 -0.74
N TYR A 226 -24.67 17.58 -1.44
CA TYR A 226 -24.30 18.80 -0.71
C TYR A 226 -25.58 19.42 -0.16
N ILE A 227 -25.82 19.22 1.13
CA ILE A 227 -26.79 19.97 1.92
C ILE A 227 -25.98 20.87 2.83
N ALA A 228 -26.25 22.18 2.79
CA ALA A 228 -25.50 23.14 3.58
C ALA A 228 -25.66 22.84 5.09
N PRO A 229 -24.59 22.98 5.90
CA PRO A 229 -24.70 22.82 7.35
C PRO A 229 -25.61 23.91 7.94
N GLU A 230 -26.54 23.51 8.81
CA GLU A 230 -27.54 24.40 9.41
C GLU A 230 -27.11 24.85 10.80
N THR A 231 -26.62 23.91 11.61
CA THR A 231 -26.24 24.14 13.00
C THR A 231 -24.78 24.60 13.13
N ASP A 232 -24.46 25.27 14.23
CA ASP A 232 -23.09 25.72 14.49
C ASP A 232 -22.12 24.54 14.72
N ILE A 233 -22.62 23.43 15.27
CA ILE A 233 -21.84 22.18 15.38
C ILE A 233 -21.51 21.63 14.00
N GLU A 234 -22.49 21.55 13.08
CA GLU A 234 -22.26 21.08 11.71
C GLU A 234 -21.25 21.96 10.98
N LYS A 235 -21.37 23.29 11.07
CA LYS A 235 -20.43 24.23 10.44
C LYS A 235 -19.00 24.05 10.96
N GLU A 236 -18.85 23.86 12.27
CA GLU A 236 -17.54 23.65 12.87
C GLU A 236 -16.94 22.29 12.47
N ILE A 237 -17.75 21.23 12.37
CA ILE A 237 -17.28 19.95 11.81
C ILE A 237 -16.89 20.09 10.33
N CYS A 238 -17.63 20.86 9.52
CA CYS A 238 -17.23 21.18 8.15
C CYS A 238 -15.87 21.89 8.10
N ASN A 239 -15.62 22.86 9.00
CA ASN A 239 -14.32 23.54 9.11
C ASN A 239 -13.20 22.55 9.45
N ILE A 240 -13.45 21.64 10.39
CA ILE A 240 -12.50 20.61 10.82
C ILE A 240 -12.17 19.67 9.63
N TYR A 241 -13.19 19.18 8.93
CA TYR A 241 -13.02 18.32 7.76
C TYR A 241 -12.29 19.05 6.63
N SER A 242 -12.61 20.32 6.38
CA SER A 242 -11.92 21.15 5.37
C SER A 242 -10.42 21.24 5.62
N GLN A 243 -10.02 21.46 6.87
CA GLN A 243 -8.61 21.55 7.25
C GLN A 243 -7.86 20.21 7.12
N ILE A 244 -8.53 19.08 7.42
CA ILE A 244 -7.91 17.75 7.40
C ILE A 244 -7.82 17.21 5.99
N PHE A 245 -8.93 17.22 5.25
CA PHE A 245 -9.02 16.65 3.90
C PHE A 245 -8.54 17.60 2.81
N LYS A 246 -8.23 18.86 3.15
CA LYS A 246 -7.85 19.93 2.21
C LYS A 246 -8.89 20.14 1.11
N ILE A 247 -10.16 20.07 1.49
CA ILE A 247 -11.32 20.31 0.63
C ILE A 247 -11.90 21.67 1.02
N ASP A 248 -12.42 22.44 0.06
CA ASP A 248 -13.08 23.72 0.36
C ASP A 248 -14.26 23.48 1.30
N VAL A 249 -14.40 24.29 2.35
CA VAL A 249 -15.48 24.15 3.34
C VAL A 249 -16.86 24.19 2.68
N ASN A 250 -17.02 24.91 1.56
CA ASN A 250 -18.27 25.01 0.82
C ASN A 250 -18.61 23.75 0.02
N GLU A 251 -17.70 22.78 -0.06
CA GLU A 251 -17.95 21.47 -0.69
C GLU A 251 -18.34 20.40 0.34
N ILE A 252 -18.25 20.70 1.63
CA ILE A 252 -18.55 19.78 2.73
C ILE A 252 -19.92 20.14 3.32
N GLY A 253 -20.85 19.19 3.26
CA GLY A 253 -22.24 19.36 3.69
C GLY A 253 -22.67 18.35 4.75
N LYS A 254 -23.94 18.44 5.17
CA LYS A 254 -24.55 17.56 6.19
C LYS A 254 -24.40 16.07 5.86
N ASN A 255 -24.49 15.73 4.58
CA ASN A 255 -24.44 14.34 4.11
C ASN A 255 -23.03 13.92 3.65
N SER A 256 -22.02 14.75 3.89
CA SER A 256 -20.63 14.34 3.66
C SER A 256 -20.26 13.22 4.61
N ASN A 257 -19.96 12.05 4.04
CA ASN A 257 -19.47 10.90 4.78
C ASN A 257 -17.95 10.98 4.97
N PHE A 258 -17.46 10.68 6.17
CA PHE A 258 -16.05 10.63 6.52
C PHE A 258 -15.21 9.80 5.54
N TYR A 259 -15.70 8.63 5.13
CA TYR A 259 -14.99 7.76 4.19
C TYR A 259 -15.03 8.29 2.75
N ASP A 260 -16.13 8.94 2.36
CA ASP A 260 -16.27 9.53 1.03
C ASP A 260 -15.26 10.66 0.78
N LEU A 261 -14.85 11.34 1.85
CA LEU A 261 -13.83 12.39 1.84
C LEU A 261 -12.39 11.83 1.89
N GLY A 262 -12.20 10.51 1.94
CA GLY A 262 -10.89 9.86 2.08
C GLY A 262 -10.47 9.60 3.53
N GLY A 263 -11.44 9.49 4.45
CA GLY A 263 -11.20 9.21 5.86
C GLY A 263 -10.47 7.89 6.12
N ASP A 264 -9.39 7.96 6.90
CA ASP A 264 -8.64 6.81 7.41
C ASP A 264 -8.48 6.92 8.95
N SER A 265 -7.78 5.98 9.57
CA SER A 265 -7.56 6.02 11.03
C SER A 265 -6.76 7.25 11.49
N MET A 266 -5.86 7.79 10.67
CA MET A 266 -5.08 8.99 10.99
C MET A 266 -5.94 10.26 10.88
N ASN A 267 -6.78 10.35 9.85
CA ASN A 267 -7.76 11.43 9.69
C ASN A 267 -8.78 11.39 10.84
N ALA A 268 -9.21 10.20 11.26
CA ALA A 268 -10.12 10.05 12.40
C ALA A 268 -9.48 10.56 13.70
N ILE A 269 -8.18 10.30 13.91
CA ILE A 269 -7.41 10.86 15.02
C ILE A 269 -7.37 12.39 14.94
N GLN A 270 -7.05 12.97 13.79
CA GLN A 270 -7.01 14.42 13.64
C GLN A 270 -8.39 15.07 13.87
N CYS A 271 -9.46 14.47 13.35
CA CYS A 271 -10.84 14.88 13.59
C CYS A 271 -11.16 14.83 15.08
N LEU A 272 -10.83 13.70 15.72
CA LEU A 272 -11.03 13.46 17.15
C LEU A 272 -10.44 14.59 17.99
N LEU A 273 -9.18 14.93 17.72
CA LEU A 273 -8.44 15.95 18.46
C LEU A 273 -9.03 17.34 18.29
N LYS A 274 -9.37 17.72 17.06
CA LYS A 274 -9.98 19.02 16.76
C LYS A 274 -11.39 19.13 17.36
N ILE A 275 -12.21 18.07 17.27
CA ILE A 275 -13.56 18.02 17.86
C ILE A 275 -13.48 18.11 19.40
N LYS A 276 -12.61 17.32 20.02
CA LYS A 276 -12.35 17.37 21.47
C LYS A 276 -12.01 18.79 21.93
N LYS A 277 -11.12 19.47 21.19
CA LYS A 277 -10.71 20.85 21.48
C LYS A 277 -11.83 21.87 21.25
N ALA A 278 -12.60 21.74 20.17
CA ALA A 278 -13.65 22.68 19.79
C ALA A 278 -14.86 22.62 20.74
N PHE A 279 -15.25 21.42 21.17
CA PHE A 279 -16.49 21.22 21.94
C PHE A 279 -16.26 20.83 23.40
N ASN A 280 -15.02 20.60 23.83
CA ASN A 280 -14.66 20.20 25.19
C ASN A 280 -15.42 18.94 25.68
N ILE A 281 -15.58 17.96 24.78
CA ILE A 281 -16.17 16.65 25.06
C ILE A 281 -15.12 15.57 24.91
N ASN A 282 -15.28 14.45 25.62
CA ASN A 282 -14.49 13.26 25.31
C ASN A 282 -15.23 12.46 24.24
N ILE A 283 -14.56 12.03 23.18
CA ILE A 283 -15.08 11.08 22.20
C ILE A 283 -13.98 10.10 21.84
N THR A 284 -14.29 9.07 21.06
CA THR A 284 -13.39 8.01 20.62
C THR A 284 -13.32 7.95 19.09
N ILE A 285 -12.32 7.26 18.53
CA ILE A 285 -12.30 6.99 17.07
C ILE A 285 -13.58 6.26 16.65
N LYS A 286 -14.05 5.35 17.51
CA LYS A 286 -15.24 4.55 17.22
C LYS A 286 -16.45 5.43 17.02
N ASP A 287 -16.59 6.53 17.76
CA ASP A 287 -17.70 7.46 17.60
C ASP A 287 -17.69 8.12 16.22
N ILE A 288 -16.53 8.61 15.75
CA ILE A 288 -16.40 9.23 14.42
C ILE A 288 -16.71 8.23 13.31
N ILE A 289 -16.24 7.01 13.46
CA ILE A 289 -16.40 5.95 12.45
C ILE A 289 -17.83 5.39 12.43
N SER A 290 -18.45 5.24 13.60
CA SER A 290 -19.83 4.76 13.71
C SER A 290 -20.83 5.82 13.26
N HIS A 291 -20.50 7.11 13.44
CA HIS A 291 -21.26 8.26 12.99
C HIS A 291 -20.56 8.90 11.77
N SER A 292 -20.34 8.12 10.72
CA SER A 292 -19.54 8.56 9.57
C SER A 292 -20.16 9.70 8.76
N LEU A 293 -21.48 9.87 8.75
CA LEU A 293 -22.15 11.05 8.16
C LEU A 293 -21.99 12.27 9.07
N LEU A 294 -21.68 13.43 8.49
CA LEU A 294 -21.48 14.66 9.24
C LEU A 294 -22.68 15.03 10.12
N SER A 295 -23.91 14.86 9.62
CA SER A 295 -25.14 15.07 10.39
C SER A 295 -25.22 14.19 11.64
N ASP A 296 -24.88 12.92 11.49
CA ASP A 296 -24.96 11.92 12.57
C ASP A 296 -23.91 12.22 13.64
N LEU A 297 -22.70 12.61 13.21
CA LEU A 297 -21.63 13.02 14.11
C LEU A 297 -22.00 14.30 14.86
N ALA A 298 -22.59 15.27 14.16
CA ALA A 298 -23.04 16.52 14.76
C ALA A 298 -24.13 16.27 15.82
N GLU A 299 -25.09 15.39 15.54
CA GLU A 299 -26.12 15.00 16.50
C GLU A 299 -25.54 14.27 17.71
N TYR A 300 -24.59 13.35 17.50
CA TYR A 300 -23.89 12.67 18.58
C TYR A 300 -23.13 13.65 19.49
N ILE A 301 -22.39 14.60 18.89
CA ILE A 301 -21.67 15.66 19.60
C ILE A 301 -22.62 16.55 20.39
N ARG A 302 -23.75 16.96 19.78
CA ARG A 302 -24.79 17.75 20.46
C ARG A 302 -25.30 17.03 21.71
N ASN A 303 -25.69 15.77 21.56
CA ASN A 303 -26.20 14.94 22.67
C ASN A 303 -25.15 14.76 23.78
N LYS A 304 -23.86 14.61 23.45
CA LYS A 304 -22.79 14.57 24.45
C LYS A 304 -22.60 15.90 25.16
N THR A 305 -22.64 17.00 24.41
CA THR A 305 -22.44 18.36 24.93
C THR A 305 -23.55 18.74 25.92
N GLU A 306 -24.79 18.34 25.64
CA GLU A 306 -25.93 18.55 26.55
C GLU A 306 -25.84 17.72 27.84
N ASN A 307 -25.12 16.60 27.80
CA ASN A 307 -24.94 15.66 28.92
C ASN A 307 -23.62 15.83 29.71
N ILE A 308 -22.88 16.92 29.50
CA ILE A 308 -21.54 17.19 30.10
C ILE A 308 -21.49 17.09 31.64
N LYS A 309 -22.63 17.09 32.34
CA LYS A 309 -22.67 17.04 33.81
C LYS A 309 -22.04 15.79 34.45
N ASN A 310 -21.76 14.72 33.69
CA ASN A 310 -21.21 13.46 34.21
C ASN A 310 -20.00 12.89 33.45
N ASP A 311 -19.46 13.57 32.43
CA ASP A 311 -18.31 13.04 31.68
C ASP A 311 -17.00 13.51 32.31
N ASN A 312 -16.12 12.55 32.64
CA ASN A 312 -14.84 12.82 33.28
C ASN A 312 -14.05 13.84 32.46
N SER A 313 -13.59 14.91 33.14
CA SER A 313 -12.68 15.90 32.58
C SER A 313 -11.52 15.22 31.86
N MET A 314 -11.14 15.73 30.69
CA MET A 314 -9.94 15.34 29.95
C MET A 314 -8.78 15.05 30.92
N GLU A 315 -8.23 13.84 30.90
CA GLU A 315 -6.99 13.56 31.61
C GLU A 315 -5.84 14.26 30.87
N ILE A 316 -5.57 15.50 31.27
CA ILE A 316 -4.47 16.29 30.72
C ILE A 316 -3.17 15.69 31.23
N ILE A 317 -2.28 15.29 30.31
CA ILE A 317 -0.91 14.88 30.65
C ILE A 317 -0.24 16.08 31.35
N LYS A 318 0.09 15.90 32.62
CA LYS A 318 0.72 16.96 33.41
C LYS A 318 2.22 17.00 33.11
N LYS A 319 2.70 18.17 32.73
CA LYS A 319 4.14 18.46 32.60
C LYS A 319 4.87 18.09 33.89
N ASN A 320 5.95 17.33 33.78
CA ASN A 320 6.76 16.83 34.86
C ASN A 320 8.22 17.22 34.60
N SER A 321 8.89 17.75 35.63
CA SER A 321 10.31 18.14 35.53
C SER A 321 11.28 16.96 35.63
N SER A 322 10.81 15.72 35.75
CA SER A 322 11.68 14.56 35.86
C SER A 322 12.38 14.25 34.54
N LEU A 323 13.71 14.36 34.54
CA LEU A 323 14.57 13.99 33.40
C LEU A 323 14.79 12.48 33.29
N GLU A 324 14.52 11.72 34.36
CA GLU A 324 14.54 10.26 34.34
C GLU A 324 13.11 9.70 34.33
N TYR A 325 12.85 8.69 33.51
CA TYR A 325 11.52 8.10 33.34
C TYR A 325 11.59 6.61 32.98
N PRO A 326 10.60 5.80 33.40
CA PRO A 326 10.53 4.39 33.04
C PRO A 326 10.13 4.21 31.57
N VAL A 327 10.67 3.17 30.92
CA VAL A 327 10.44 2.92 29.48
C VAL A 327 10.06 1.47 29.15
N GLU A 328 9.87 0.63 30.17
CA GLU A 328 9.69 -0.82 30.00
C GLU A 328 8.48 -1.20 29.14
N ASN A 329 7.37 -0.47 29.27
CA ASN A 329 6.10 -0.76 28.58
C ASN A 329 6.03 -0.15 27.17
N LEU A 330 7.13 0.41 26.67
CA LEU A 330 7.18 1.13 25.39
C LEU A 330 7.62 0.26 24.22
N PHE A 331 8.21 -0.89 24.52
CA PHE A 331 8.93 -1.66 23.52
C PHE A 331 8.26 -2.99 23.15
N GLY A 332 7.05 -3.26 23.65
CA GLY A 332 6.13 -4.36 23.31
C GLY A 332 6.78 -5.75 23.23
N VAL A 333 7.52 -5.95 22.15
CA VAL A 333 8.16 -7.19 21.68
C VAL A 333 9.58 -7.40 22.22
N ASN A 334 10.21 -6.37 22.79
CA ASN A 334 11.59 -6.45 23.31
C ASN A 334 11.68 -7.07 24.72
N SER A 335 10.55 -7.39 25.36
CA SER A 335 10.48 -8.00 26.68
C SER A 335 10.74 -9.51 26.62
N THR A 336 11.87 -10.00 27.11
CA THR A 336 12.15 -11.45 27.19
C THR A 336 11.04 -12.18 27.98
N LYS A 337 10.95 -13.51 27.86
CA LYS A 337 9.95 -14.37 28.56
C LYS A 337 9.80 -14.14 30.07
N ASN A 338 10.70 -13.39 30.71
CA ASN A 338 10.68 -13.06 32.13
C ASN A 338 10.45 -11.56 32.42
N GLY A 339 10.02 -10.76 31.44
CA GLY A 339 9.77 -9.33 31.59
C GLY A 339 11.03 -8.45 31.62
N ASN A 340 12.23 -9.01 31.40
CA ASN A 340 13.46 -8.22 31.27
C ASN A 340 13.66 -7.83 29.80
N ILE A 341 13.92 -6.55 29.53
CA ILE A 341 14.36 -6.12 28.20
C ILE A 341 15.85 -6.42 28.07
N ASP A 342 16.24 -7.07 26.97
CA ASP A 342 17.66 -7.25 26.65
C ASP A 342 18.24 -5.92 26.17
N PHE A 343 19.06 -5.27 27.00
CA PHE A 343 19.64 -3.96 26.69
C PHE A 343 20.46 -3.98 25.39
N ASP A 344 21.04 -5.12 25.03
CA ASP A 344 21.82 -5.27 23.79
C ASP A 344 20.97 -5.05 22.53
N VAL A 345 19.63 -5.17 22.63
CA VAL A 345 18.70 -4.85 21.55
C VAL A 345 18.83 -3.38 21.14
N PHE A 346 19.06 -2.45 22.08
CA PHE A 346 19.19 -1.03 21.80
C PHE A 346 20.48 -0.65 21.08
N ASN A 347 21.50 -1.51 21.13
CA ASN A 347 22.79 -1.30 20.48
C ASN A 347 22.88 -2.01 19.12
N SER A 348 21.77 -2.55 18.63
CA SER A 348 21.70 -3.26 17.36
C SER A 348 21.50 -2.29 16.20
N LEU A 349 22.18 -2.54 15.08
CA LEU A 349 21.99 -1.78 13.84
C LEU A 349 20.56 -1.93 13.29
N THR A 350 19.84 -2.97 13.72
CA THR A 350 18.45 -3.24 13.37
C THR A 350 17.49 -2.14 13.83
N ASN A 351 17.86 -1.36 14.84
CA ASN A 351 17.02 -0.28 15.38
C ASN A 351 17.24 1.04 14.65
N ASN A 352 18.28 1.17 13.84
CA ASN A 352 18.52 2.37 13.06
C ASN A 352 17.46 2.52 11.97
N THR A 353 16.84 3.69 11.91
CA THR A 353 15.93 4.09 10.84
C THR A 353 16.63 5.16 10.01
N ILE A 354 17.16 4.76 8.85
CA ILE A 354 17.92 5.64 7.96
C ILE A 354 17.03 6.09 6.80
N SER A 355 16.97 7.39 6.55
CA SER A 355 16.26 8.00 5.42
C SER A 355 17.18 8.93 4.65
N TYR A 356 17.05 8.93 3.32
CA TYR A 356 17.82 9.78 2.42
C TYR A 356 16.89 10.72 1.65
N PHE A 357 17.33 11.95 1.49
CA PHE A 357 16.56 13.02 0.87
C PHE A 357 17.43 13.79 -0.12
N LYS A 358 16.90 14.02 -1.31
CA LYS A 358 17.45 15.02 -2.22
C LYS A 358 16.77 16.36 -1.92
N LEU A 359 17.55 17.32 -1.46
CA LEU A 359 17.09 18.68 -1.24
C LEU A 359 16.81 19.37 -2.57
N ASN A 360 15.71 20.10 -2.66
CA ASN A 360 15.34 20.84 -3.87
C ASN A 360 16.21 22.07 -4.05
N GLU A 361 16.67 22.66 -2.95
CA GLU A 361 17.65 23.73 -2.92
C GLU A 361 18.84 23.33 -2.03
N PRO A 362 20.08 23.67 -2.42
CA PRO A 362 21.24 23.33 -1.62
C PRO A 362 21.23 24.05 -0.27
N ILE A 363 21.68 23.37 0.78
CA ILE A 363 21.80 23.92 2.12
C ILE A 363 23.25 23.84 2.61
N SER A 364 23.78 24.93 3.15
CA SER A 364 25.09 24.90 3.80
C SER A 364 25.03 24.07 5.08
N ILE A 365 26.08 23.30 5.37
CA ILE A 365 26.21 22.55 6.62
C ILE A 365 26.04 23.43 7.87
N GLY A 366 26.50 24.69 7.84
CA GLY A 366 26.34 25.64 8.96
C GLY A 366 24.88 25.95 9.27
N LYS A 367 24.09 26.31 8.26
CA LYS A 367 22.63 26.55 8.41
C LYS A 367 21.91 25.29 8.89
N LEU A 368 22.23 24.12 8.32
CA LEU A 368 21.64 22.85 8.75
C LEU A 368 21.98 22.54 10.20
N ASN A 369 23.22 22.79 10.62
CA ASN A 369 23.68 22.55 11.98
C ASN A 369 22.96 23.45 13.00
N GLU A 370 22.73 24.72 12.67
CA GLU A 370 21.96 25.65 13.52
C GLU A 370 20.52 25.15 13.72
N MET A 371 19.83 24.82 12.64
CA MET A 371 18.44 24.33 12.69
C MET A 371 18.34 23.00 13.46
N MET A 372 19.27 22.07 13.23
CA MET A 372 19.28 20.80 13.95
C MET A 372 19.52 21.01 15.45
N ASN A 373 20.43 21.91 15.85
CA ASN A 373 20.62 22.19 17.28
C ASN A 373 19.35 22.76 17.94
N ILE A 374 18.58 23.60 17.24
CA ILE A 374 17.27 24.07 17.74
C ILE A 374 16.33 22.89 18.01
N ILE A 375 16.19 21.98 17.05
CA ILE A 375 15.29 20.81 17.17
C ILE A 375 15.77 19.84 18.26
N ILE A 376 17.08 19.57 18.33
CA ILE A 376 17.67 18.70 19.35
C ILE A 376 17.44 19.24 20.76
N GLN A 377 17.61 20.56 20.98
CA GLN A 377 17.29 21.14 22.31
C GLN A 377 15.80 21.07 22.62
N ARG A 378 14.96 21.26 21.61
CA ARG A 378 13.50 21.33 21.74
C ARG A 378 12.85 19.99 22.13
N HIS A 379 13.35 18.86 21.61
CA HIS A 379 12.76 17.54 21.85
C HIS A 379 13.62 16.69 22.81
N ASN A 380 13.09 16.41 24.01
CA ASN A 380 13.78 15.60 25.00
C ASN A 380 14.14 14.19 24.49
N ALA A 381 13.30 13.59 23.64
CA ALA A 381 13.54 12.25 23.08
C ALA A 381 14.90 12.14 22.36
N LEU A 382 15.29 13.16 21.61
CA LEU A 382 16.55 13.18 20.86
C LEU A 382 17.79 13.35 21.75
N ARG A 383 17.58 13.67 23.03
CA ARG A 383 18.61 13.83 24.05
C ARG A 383 18.54 12.75 25.13
N THR A 384 17.77 11.70 24.91
CA THR A 384 17.63 10.60 25.87
C THR A 384 18.69 9.53 25.63
N ILE A 385 19.32 9.10 26.73
CA ILE A 385 20.07 7.84 26.81
C ILE A 385 19.29 6.81 27.64
N PHE A 386 19.56 5.53 27.43
CA PHE A 386 18.93 4.42 28.13
C PHE A 386 19.89 3.68 29.06
N PHE A 387 19.40 3.20 30.19
CA PHE A 387 20.19 2.46 31.17
C PHE A 387 19.32 1.53 32.03
N GLU A 388 19.94 0.48 32.59
CA GLU A 388 19.29 -0.37 33.59
C GLU A 388 19.33 0.27 34.99
N LYS A 389 18.20 0.30 35.67
CA LYS A 389 18.02 0.81 37.04
C LYS A 389 17.41 -0.27 37.93
N GLN A 390 17.91 -0.42 39.15
CA GLN A 390 17.32 -1.33 40.15
C GLN A 390 16.13 -0.65 40.84
N VAL A 391 14.94 -1.25 40.75
CA VAL A 391 13.70 -0.76 41.38
C VAL A 391 12.99 -1.92 42.05
N ASN A 392 12.78 -1.85 43.37
CA ASN A 392 12.13 -2.91 44.17
C ASN A 392 12.75 -4.31 43.96
N GLY A 393 14.08 -4.38 43.82
CA GLY A 393 14.81 -5.64 43.62
C GLY A 393 14.69 -6.25 42.22
N LYS A 394 14.05 -5.56 41.28
CA LYS A 394 14.00 -5.94 39.86
C LYS A 394 14.81 -4.96 39.01
N LYS A 395 15.53 -5.48 38.02
CA LYS A 395 16.16 -4.67 36.98
C LYS A 395 15.07 -4.07 36.10
N LYS A 396 15.15 -2.76 35.87
CA LYS A 396 14.21 -2.02 35.04
C LYS A 396 14.91 -1.14 34.03
N LEU A 397 14.31 -0.94 32.86
CA LEU A 397 14.84 -0.03 31.83
C LEU A 397 14.33 1.40 32.04
N TYR A 398 15.24 2.36 32.03
CA TYR A 398 14.94 3.79 32.20
C TYR A 398 15.56 4.61 31.07
N GLY A 399 14.88 5.70 30.70
CA GLY A 399 15.42 6.79 29.90
C GLY A 399 15.89 7.94 30.78
N LYS A 400 16.94 8.64 30.37
CA LYS A 400 17.45 9.87 30.98
C LYS A 400 17.73 10.92 29.93
N VAL A 401 17.07 12.07 30.06
CA VAL A 401 17.33 13.25 29.22
C VAL A 401 18.64 13.90 29.65
N ILE A 402 19.52 14.16 28.68
CA ILE A 402 20.76 14.89 28.85
C ILE A 402 20.55 16.35 28.45
N GLU A 403 20.90 17.29 29.33
CA GLU A 403 20.74 18.72 29.10
C GLU A 403 21.96 19.32 28.40
N ASN A 404 21.74 20.41 27.63
CA ASN A 404 22.79 21.22 27.00
C ASN A 404 23.75 20.42 26.10
N VAL A 405 23.22 19.49 25.31
CA VAL A 405 24.02 18.72 24.35
C VAL A 405 24.41 19.57 23.15
N LYS A 406 25.57 19.33 22.54
CA LYS A 406 25.94 19.94 21.26
C LYS A 406 25.77 18.89 20.17
N PHE A 407 25.02 19.23 19.13
CA PHE A 407 24.86 18.39 17.95
C PHE A 407 25.72 18.92 16.80
N GLU A 408 26.30 18.03 16.02
CA GLU A 408 27.07 18.37 14.83
C GLU A 408 26.58 17.53 13.64
N VAL A 409 26.25 18.22 12.54
CA VAL A 409 25.97 17.59 11.25
C VAL A 409 27.27 17.08 10.65
N GLU A 410 27.24 15.87 10.11
CA GLU A 410 28.40 15.20 9.50
C GLU A 410 28.44 15.46 8.00
N GLU A 411 29.65 15.69 7.46
CA GLU A 411 29.86 15.89 6.03
C GLU A 411 30.36 14.58 5.39
N TYR A 412 29.78 14.23 4.25
CA TYR A 412 30.06 13.01 3.51
C TYR A 412 30.26 13.29 2.02
N ASP A 413 30.88 12.33 1.35
CA ASP A 413 31.02 12.27 -0.10
C ASP A 413 30.50 10.92 -0.62
N ILE A 414 30.37 10.81 -1.95
CA ILE A 414 29.89 9.58 -2.60
C ILE A 414 30.76 8.34 -2.32
N THR A 415 32.02 8.54 -1.94
CA THR A 415 32.98 7.46 -1.68
C THR A 415 32.97 6.99 -0.23
N ASN A 416 32.31 7.70 0.68
CA ASN A 416 32.38 7.40 2.11
C ASN A 416 31.02 7.40 2.84
N PHE A 417 29.92 7.82 2.20
CA PHE A 417 28.61 7.93 2.87
C PHE A 417 28.08 6.59 3.41
N PHE A 418 28.51 5.44 2.88
CA PHE A 418 28.16 4.13 3.46
C PHE A 418 28.62 3.97 4.92
N LYS A 419 29.60 4.75 5.38
CA LYS A 419 30.05 4.79 6.78
C LYS A 419 29.06 5.49 7.72
N PHE A 420 28.11 6.26 7.16
CA PHE A 420 27.01 6.86 7.91
C PHE A 420 26.23 5.79 8.68
N ARG A 421 26.06 4.62 8.06
CA ARG A 421 25.41 3.45 8.65
C ARG A 421 26.30 2.80 9.71
N ARG A 422 25.97 3.01 10.99
CA ARG A 422 26.69 2.44 12.14
C ARG A 422 25.81 2.31 13.38
N LYS A 423 26.19 1.42 14.31
CA LYS A 423 25.43 1.17 15.55
C LYS A 423 25.45 2.40 16.47
N TYR A 424 24.40 2.59 17.25
CA TYR A 424 24.40 3.49 18.41
C TYR A 424 24.84 2.73 19.67
N ASP A 425 25.49 3.42 20.61
CA ASP A 425 25.54 3.01 22.02
C ASP A 425 24.44 3.76 22.78
N ALA A 426 23.30 3.11 22.99
CA ALA A 426 22.12 3.69 23.63
C ALA A 426 22.38 4.20 25.06
N SER A 427 23.49 3.80 25.70
CA SER A 427 23.86 4.31 27.01
C SER A 427 24.63 5.64 26.99
N LYS A 428 25.10 6.10 25.83
CA LYS A 428 26.00 7.25 25.71
C LYS A 428 25.72 8.19 24.55
N ASP A 429 25.25 7.65 23.42
CA ASP A 429 25.10 8.41 22.19
C ASP A 429 23.83 9.25 22.19
N LEU A 430 23.85 10.35 21.42
CA LEU A 430 22.61 10.92 20.90
C LEU A 430 22.08 9.97 19.84
N LEU A 431 20.84 9.52 20.00
CA LEU A 431 20.21 8.51 19.16
C LEU A 431 19.66 9.06 17.83
N ILE A 432 20.38 10.03 17.28
CA ILE A 432 20.13 10.69 15.99
C ILE A 432 21.46 11.11 15.38
N ARG A 433 21.60 10.97 14.06
CA ARG A 433 22.69 11.51 13.24
C ARG A 433 22.12 12.16 12.01
N VAL A 434 22.79 13.21 11.54
CA VAL A 434 22.44 13.91 10.32
C VAL A 434 23.69 14.06 9.48
N GLY A 435 23.62 13.61 8.24
CA GLY A 435 24.70 13.68 7.26
C GLY A 435 24.30 14.54 6.06
N LEU A 436 25.27 15.15 5.41
CA LEU A 436 25.08 15.95 4.20
C LEU A 436 26.13 15.58 3.14
N ILE A 437 25.69 15.34 1.90
CA ILE A 437 26.57 15.16 0.73
C ILE A 437 26.35 16.32 -0.23
N ASP A 438 27.44 17.01 -0.57
CA ASP A 438 27.49 18.11 -1.55
C ASP A 438 26.34 19.14 -1.40
N ASN A 439 25.99 19.47 -0.16
CA ASN A 439 24.90 20.39 0.21
C ASN A 439 23.50 20.03 -0.32
N THR A 440 23.32 18.88 -0.98
CA THR A 440 22.10 18.55 -1.72
C THR A 440 21.49 17.22 -1.32
N ILE A 441 22.24 16.32 -0.71
CA ILE A 441 21.70 15.06 -0.17
C ILE A 441 21.73 15.10 1.35
N LEU A 442 20.56 15.14 1.96
CA LEU A 442 20.38 15.05 3.41
C LEU A 442 20.17 13.59 3.81
N MET A 443 20.91 13.13 4.81
CA MET A 443 20.80 11.79 5.38
C MET A 443 20.42 11.93 6.85
N ILE A 444 19.42 11.19 7.30
CA ILE A 444 18.97 11.20 8.70
C ILE A 444 18.91 9.75 9.19
N ASP A 445 19.60 9.48 10.29
CA ASP A 445 19.54 8.20 11.02
C ASP A 445 18.98 8.50 12.41
N MET A 446 17.90 7.82 12.80
CA MET A 446 17.32 7.90 14.14
C MET A 446 17.14 6.49 14.68
N ASP A 447 17.48 6.26 15.95
CA ASP A 447 17.18 4.99 16.59
C ASP A 447 15.66 4.88 16.84
N HIS A 448 15.09 3.73 16.51
CA HIS A 448 13.67 3.44 16.67
C HIS A 448 13.24 3.48 18.16
N SER A 449 14.19 3.46 19.11
CA SER A 449 13.88 3.61 20.53
C SER A 449 13.48 5.03 20.96
N VAL A 450 13.85 6.05 20.18
CA VAL A 450 13.51 7.46 20.44
C VAL A 450 12.63 8.05 19.34
N SER A 451 12.24 7.25 18.35
CA SER A 451 11.52 7.71 17.18
C SER A 451 10.61 6.64 16.59
N ASP A 452 9.57 7.10 15.91
CA ASP A 452 8.68 6.30 15.08
C ASP A 452 8.49 6.96 13.71
N GLY A 453 7.75 6.31 12.79
CA GLY A 453 7.51 6.86 11.45
C GLY A 453 6.87 8.26 11.47
N TYR A 454 6.04 8.56 12.46
CA TYR A 454 5.42 9.87 12.62
C TYR A 454 6.43 10.92 13.14
N SER A 455 7.38 10.52 13.97
CA SER A 455 8.45 11.41 14.46
C SER A 455 9.30 11.96 13.33
N PHE A 456 9.51 11.18 12.25
CA PHE A 456 10.19 11.66 11.06
C PHE A 456 9.45 12.82 10.39
N SER A 457 8.12 12.76 10.30
CA SER A 457 7.35 13.86 9.69
C SER A 457 7.34 15.11 10.59
N VAL A 458 7.33 14.95 11.91
CA VAL A 458 7.53 16.06 12.86
C VAL A 458 8.90 16.71 12.64
N LEU A 459 9.97 15.91 12.62
CA LEU A 459 11.34 16.39 12.39
C LEU A 459 11.46 17.18 11.08
N LEU A 460 10.99 16.60 9.97
CA LEU A 460 11.06 17.24 8.65
C LEU A 460 10.21 18.51 8.59
N ASN A 461 9.01 18.51 9.17
CA ASN A 461 8.16 19.69 9.20
C ASN A 461 8.79 20.84 10.01
N GLU A 462 9.39 20.55 11.17
CA GLU A 462 10.13 21.57 11.94
C GLU A 462 11.38 22.06 11.20
N LEU A 463 12.11 21.16 10.55
CA LEU A 463 13.26 21.53 9.71
C LEU A 463 12.84 22.45 8.56
N CYS A 464 11.71 22.15 7.90
CA CYS A 464 11.13 23.01 6.85
C CYS A 464 10.75 24.39 7.41
N LYS A 465 10.04 24.43 8.54
CA LYS A 465 9.66 25.70 9.18
C LYS A 465 10.89 26.55 9.46
N LEU A 466 11.92 25.99 10.09
CA LEU A 466 13.16 26.70 10.37
C LEU A 466 13.89 27.13 9.08
N TYR A 467 13.89 26.30 8.04
CA TYR A 467 14.51 26.63 6.76
C TYR A 467 13.90 27.89 6.12
N TYR A 468 12.57 28.04 6.23
CA TYR A 468 11.78 29.19 5.77
C TYR A 468 11.63 30.31 6.81
N ASN A 469 12.35 30.25 7.94
CA ASN A 469 12.28 31.20 9.05
C ASN A 469 10.89 31.35 9.68
N GLU A 470 10.09 30.29 9.68
CA GLU A 470 8.81 30.21 10.39
C GLU A 470 9.04 29.83 11.86
N PRO A 471 8.29 30.42 12.81
CA PRO A 471 8.42 30.08 14.23
C PRO A 471 7.90 28.67 14.52
N LEU A 472 8.50 28.03 15.52
CA LEU A 472 8.00 26.77 16.10
C LEU A 472 7.15 27.09 17.34
N ASP A 473 5.94 26.55 17.38
CA ASP A 473 5.02 26.69 18.52
C ASP A 473 5.60 26.08 19.80
N GLU A 474 5.15 26.46 21.00
CA GLU A 474 5.64 25.80 22.22
C GLU A 474 5.15 24.34 22.32
N LEU A 475 6.00 23.44 22.82
CA LEU A 475 5.59 22.08 23.17
C LEU A 475 5.00 22.07 24.59
N PRO A 476 3.69 21.77 24.75
CA PRO A 476 3.03 21.82 26.06
C PRO A 476 3.51 20.73 27.01
N ILE A 477 3.89 19.57 26.46
CA ILE A 477 4.46 18.44 27.17
C ILE A 477 5.73 17.95 26.45
N GLN A 478 6.45 17.04 27.08
CA GLN A 478 7.60 16.32 26.52
C GLN A 478 7.39 14.81 26.59
N VAL A 479 8.22 14.03 25.88
CA VAL A 479 8.10 12.57 25.81
C VAL A 479 8.15 11.91 27.20
N ASN A 480 8.98 12.45 28.10
CA ASN A 480 9.13 11.98 29.48
C ASN A 480 7.87 12.25 30.32
N ASP A 481 7.06 13.26 29.99
CA ASP A 481 5.80 13.52 30.66
C ASP A 481 4.79 12.44 30.31
N TYR A 482 4.67 12.14 29.01
CA TYR A 482 3.82 11.08 28.49
C TYR A 482 4.17 9.73 29.12
N TYR A 483 5.45 9.33 29.10
CA TYR A 483 5.85 8.03 29.64
C TYR A 483 5.66 7.90 31.14
N ASN A 484 5.89 8.98 31.91
CA ASN A 484 5.58 8.97 33.34
C ASN A 484 4.08 8.84 33.60
N GLN A 485 3.23 9.45 32.76
CA GLN A 485 1.78 9.29 32.85
C GLN A 485 1.36 7.86 32.50
N CYS A 486 1.80 7.33 31.36
CA CYS A 486 1.53 5.95 30.96
C CYS A 486 1.94 4.95 32.02
N PHE A 487 3.10 5.13 32.66
CA PHE A 487 3.55 4.24 33.73
C PHE A 487 2.61 4.27 34.94
N LYS A 488 2.06 5.44 35.31
CA LYS A 488 1.05 5.54 36.37
C LYS A 488 -0.26 4.87 35.97
N ASP A 489 -0.69 5.07 34.74
CA ASP A 489 -1.93 4.49 34.21
C ASP A 489 -1.84 2.97 34.10
N CYS A 490 -0.67 2.45 33.75
CA CYS A 490 -0.35 1.02 33.78
C CYS A 490 -0.50 0.42 35.18
N LEU A 491 -0.19 1.17 36.23
CA LEU A 491 -0.36 0.71 37.61
C LEU A 491 -1.83 0.75 38.06
N SER A 492 -2.68 1.51 37.38
CA SER A 492 -4.09 1.70 37.70
C SER A 492 -5.04 1.04 36.69
N VAL A 493 -4.54 0.22 35.75
CA VAL A 493 -5.33 -0.40 34.66
C VAL A 493 -6.66 -0.91 35.21
N ASN A 494 -7.73 -0.29 34.73
CA ASN A 494 -9.07 -0.66 35.09
C ASN A 494 -9.33 -2.08 34.57
N LYS A 495 -9.69 -3.01 35.46
CA LYS A 495 -9.99 -4.42 35.12
C LYS A 495 -11.02 -4.54 34.00
N ASN A 496 -11.89 -3.54 33.84
CA ASN A 496 -12.89 -3.50 32.78
C ASN A 496 -12.27 -3.44 31.38
N TYR A 497 -11.11 -2.78 31.17
CA TYR A 497 -10.46 -2.74 29.85
C TYR A 497 -9.91 -4.11 29.41
N LEU A 498 -9.60 -4.98 30.37
CA LEU A 498 -9.13 -6.34 30.10
C LEU A 498 -10.28 -7.30 29.76
N GLU A 499 -11.55 -6.94 29.97
CA GLU A 499 -12.69 -7.83 29.68
C GLU A 499 -12.80 -8.17 28.19
N HIS A 500 -12.53 -7.20 27.31
CA HIS A 500 -12.52 -7.45 25.87
C HIS A 500 -11.42 -8.45 25.48
N TYR A 501 -10.19 -8.28 25.99
CA TYR A 501 -9.11 -9.23 25.77
C TYR A 501 -9.40 -10.60 26.40
N ARG A 502 -10.05 -10.62 27.57
CA ARG A 502 -10.51 -11.86 28.20
C ARG A 502 -11.47 -12.61 27.29
N SER A 503 -12.47 -11.93 26.73
CA SER A 503 -13.42 -12.57 25.80
C SER A 503 -12.73 -13.13 24.54
N MET A 504 -11.70 -12.44 24.04
CA MET A 504 -10.95 -12.82 22.85
C MET A 504 -10.04 -14.02 23.10
N PHE A 505 -9.31 -14.03 24.22
CA PHE A 505 -8.30 -15.05 24.55
C PHE A 505 -8.78 -16.15 25.51
N ASN A 506 -10.07 -16.21 25.87
CA ASN A 506 -10.63 -17.28 26.72
C ASN A 506 -10.65 -18.66 26.04
N GLU A 507 -10.52 -18.72 24.72
CA GLU A 507 -10.51 -19.98 23.98
C GLU A 507 -9.09 -20.39 23.58
N LYS A 508 -8.83 -21.70 23.55
CA LYS A 508 -7.56 -22.22 23.01
C LYS A 508 -7.36 -21.80 21.56
N PHE A 509 -6.15 -21.34 21.26
CA PHE A 509 -5.67 -21.02 19.92
C PHE A 509 -4.20 -21.46 19.78
N ASP A 510 -3.75 -21.61 18.54
CA ASP A 510 -2.36 -21.92 18.21
C ASP A 510 -1.71 -20.69 17.58
N VAL A 511 -0.40 -20.55 17.78
CA VAL A 511 0.43 -19.62 16.98
C VAL A 511 0.36 -20.04 15.50
N LEU A 512 0.52 -19.07 14.59
CA LEU A 512 0.44 -19.27 13.16
C LEU A 512 1.41 -20.38 12.69
N LYS A 513 0.89 -21.33 11.91
CA LYS A 513 1.62 -22.48 11.34
C LYS A 513 1.52 -22.48 9.82
N LEU A 514 2.51 -21.91 9.16
CA LEU A 514 2.68 -22.00 7.70
C LEU A 514 3.64 -23.13 7.34
N SER A 515 3.55 -23.65 6.12
CA SER A 515 4.48 -24.67 5.62
C SER A 515 5.91 -24.14 5.68
N LYS A 516 6.76 -24.81 6.45
CA LYS A 516 8.17 -24.46 6.59
C LYS A 516 8.99 -25.09 5.47
N ASN A 517 10.17 -24.51 5.20
CA ASN A 517 11.09 -24.99 4.18
C ASN A 517 11.36 -26.51 4.31
N SER A 518 11.26 -27.23 3.19
CA SER A 518 11.45 -28.67 3.05
C SER A 518 12.77 -29.20 3.65
N MET A 519 13.79 -28.36 3.82
CA MET A 519 15.08 -28.77 4.40
C MET A 519 15.05 -28.98 5.93
N ASN A 520 14.02 -28.52 6.64
CA ASN A 520 13.95 -28.56 8.11
C ASN A 520 13.16 -29.76 8.70
N ASN A 521 12.82 -30.78 7.90
CA ASN A 521 12.12 -31.99 8.35
C ASN A 521 12.94 -32.95 9.25
N ASN A 522 14.07 -32.51 9.80
CA ASN A 522 14.74 -33.23 10.88
C ASN A 522 14.33 -32.64 12.23
N ASP A 523 13.17 -33.09 12.69
CA ASP A 523 12.72 -33.01 14.08
C ASP A 523 13.79 -33.61 15.00
N ASN A 524 14.66 -32.75 15.56
CA ASN A 524 15.29 -32.88 16.89
C ASN A 524 16.54 -31.99 17.00
N LYS A 525 16.32 -30.72 17.39
CA LYS A 525 17.12 -29.98 18.39
C LYS A 525 16.63 -28.53 18.45
N ALA A 526 15.72 -28.26 19.38
CA ALA A 526 15.65 -26.97 20.02
C ALA A 526 16.97 -26.75 20.79
N LYS A 527 18.04 -26.36 20.08
CA LYS A 527 19.29 -25.87 20.65
C LYS A 527 19.41 -24.40 20.28
N THR A 528 19.18 -23.57 21.29
CA THR A 528 19.72 -22.21 21.44
C THR A 528 19.93 -21.47 20.12
N ILE A 529 18.87 -20.81 19.65
CA ILE A 529 18.92 -19.86 18.52
C ILE A 529 19.77 -18.66 18.96
N LYS A 530 21.10 -18.79 18.86
CA LYS A 530 22.03 -17.66 18.77
C LYS A 530 22.25 -17.43 17.27
N GLN A 531 21.94 -16.22 16.83
CA GLN A 531 22.11 -15.65 15.49
C GLN A 531 21.05 -16.07 14.45
N ALA A 532 20.06 -15.19 14.24
CA ALA A 532 19.13 -15.25 13.13
C ALA A 532 19.87 -14.88 11.83
N LYS A 533 19.92 -15.81 10.87
CA LYS A 533 20.26 -15.52 9.48
C LYS A 533 19.04 -14.90 8.76
N GLY A 534 19.29 -13.85 7.97
CA GLY A 534 18.53 -13.26 6.86
C GLY A 534 16.99 -13.16 6.91
N PHE A 535 16.45 -11.94 6.96
CA PHE A 535 15.07 -11.67 6.52
C PHE A 535 15.08 -11.24 5.06
N ASP A 536 14.27 -11.88 4.24
CA ASP A 536 14.06 -11.45 2.85
C ASP A 536 12.88 -10.48 2.78
N ILE A 537 12.87 -9.64 1.74
CA ILE A 537 11.80 -8.68 1.48
C ILE A 537 11.25 -8.90 0.07
N LEU A 538 9.94 -9.04 -0.04
CA LEU A 538 9.20 -8.98 -1.30
C LEU A 538 8.40 -7.70 -1.35
N ILE A 539 8.56 -6.95 -2.45
CA ILE A 539 7.83 -5.70 -2.68
C ILE A 539 6.90 -5.89 -3.87
N ALA A 540 5.59 -5.76 -3.64
CA ALA A 540 4.58 -5.67 -4.69
C ALA A 540 4.08 -4.23 -4.82
N GLN A 541 4.13 -3.68 -6.02
CA GLN A 541 3.45 -2.43 -6.34
C GLN A 541 2.06 -2.75 -6.86
N VAL A 542 1.05 -2.12 -6.27
CA VAL A 542 -0.35 -2.24 -6.66
C VAL A 542 -0.71 -0.99 -7.45
N ASP A 543 -1.13 -1.21 -8.69
CA ASP A 543 -1.40 -0.15 -9.64
C ASP A 543 -2.65 0.67 -9.29
N LYS A 544 -2.87 1.71 -10.10
CA LYS A 544 -3.98 2.64 -9.94
C LYS A 544 -5.35 2.00 -10.12
N GLU A 545 -5.49 1.00 -10.97
CA GLU A 545 -6.77 0.32 -11.21
C GLU A 545 -7.20 -0.44 -9.95
N ILE A 546 -6.29 -1.20 -9.34
CA ILE A 546 -6.56 -1.90 -8.08
C ILE A 546 -6.75 -0.89 -6.94
N TYR A 547 -5.94 0.16 -6.89
CA TYR A 547 -6.10 1.24 -5.90
C TYR A 547 -7.52 1.82 -5.94
N GLU A 548 -7.99 2.26 -7.12
CA GLU A 548 -9.33 2.84 -7.29
C GLU A 548 -10.44 1.86 -6.90
N ASN A 549 -10.26 0.56 -7.21
CA ASN A 549 -11.19 -0.47 -6.80
C ASN A 549 -11.23 -0.65 -5.27
N VAL A 550 -10.07 -0.72 -4.62
CA VAL A 550 -9.98 -0.80 -3.15
C VAL A 550 -10.61 0.43 -2.50
N GLU A 551 -10.34 1.63 -2.99
CA GLU A 551 -10.96 2.87 -2.49
C GLU A 551 -12.49 2.82 -2.61
N LYS A 552 -13.00 2.39 -3.77
CA LYS A 552 -14.44 2.22 -4.01
C LYS A 552 -15.06 1.21 -3.03
N VAL A 553 -14.40 0.08 -2.79
CA VAL A 553 -14.87 -0.96 -1.86
C VAL A 553 -14.93 -0.43 -0.43
N ILE A 554 -13.85 0.24 0.01
CA ILE A 554 -13.73 0.82 1.35
C ILE A 554 -14.83 1.86 1.56
N LYS A 555 -15.01 2.76 0.59
CA LYS A 555 -16.05 3.79 0.56
C LYS A 555 -17.45 3.18 0.65
N ASN A 556 -17.79 2.28 -0.27
CA ASN A 556 -19.14 1.68 -0.35
C ASN A 556 -19.53 0.85 0.88
N ASN A 557 -18.57 0.48 1.72
CA ASN A 557 -18.78 -0.39 2.88
C ASN A 557 -18.46 0.28 4.22
N ASN A 558 -18.14 1.58 4.24
CA ASN A 558 -17.79 2.35 5.45
C ASN A 558 -16.65 1.70 6.26
N LEU A 559 -15.59 1.26 5.57
CA LEU A 559 -14.44 0.60 6.18
C LEU A 559 -13.26 1.56 6.32
N SER A 560 -12.38 1.32 7.29
CA SER A 560 -11.05 1.97 7.29
C SER A 560 -10.06 1.17 6.44
N LYS A 561 -9.10 1.86 5.81
CA LYS A 561 -8.00 1.22 5.04
C LYS A 561 -7.23 0.21 5.89
N THR A 562 -6.85 0.62 7.10
CA THR A 562 -6.15 -0.22 8.09
C THR A 562 -6.89 -1.52 8.35
N THR A 563 -8.20 -1.44 8.64
CA THR A 563 -9.03 -2.64 8.86
C THR A 563 -9.09 -3.51 7.61
N PHE A 564 -9.38 -2.92 6.45
CA PHE A 564 -9.55 -3.66 5.21
C PHE A 564 -8.30 -4.51 4.92
N PHE A 565 -7.13 -3.88 4.88
CA PHE A 565 -5.87 -4.56 4.59
C PHE A 565 -5.48 -5.58 5.69
N PHE A 566 -5.74 -5.28 6.97
CA PHE A 566 -5.48 -6.22 8.06
C PHE A 566 -6.41 -7.44 8.01
N ALA A 567 -7.69 -7.25 7.71
CA ALA A 567 -8.66 -8.34 7.61
C ALA A 567 -8.30 -9.28 6.45
N VAL A 568 -7.94 -8.72 5.29
CA VAL A 568 -7.45 -9.47 4.13
C VAL A 568 -6.15 -10.22 4.48
N TYR A 569 -5.26 -9.60 5.27
CA TYR A 569 -4.02 -10.24 5.73
C TYR A 569 -4.29 -11.45 6.61
N CYS A 570 -5.12 -11.29 7.65
CA CYS A 570 -5.54 -12.39 8.51
C CYS A 570 -6.26 -13.51 7.73
N PHE A 571 -7.06 -13.15 6.73
CA PHE A 571 -7.69 -14.14 5.86
C PHE A 571 -6.67 -14.90 5.00
N ASN A 572 -5.72 -14.20 4.38
CA ASN A 572 -4.66 -14.84 3.59
C ASN A 572 -3.77 -15.74 4.46
N LEU A 573 -3.48 -15.33 5.70
CA LEU A 573 -2.82 -16.20 6.69
C LEU A 573 -3.64 -17.47 6.99
N ALA A 574 -4.96 -17.36 7.11
CA ALA A 574 -5.85 -18.50 7.32
C ALA A 574 -5.83 -19.46 6.12
N VAL A 575 -5.81 -18.93 4.89
CA VAL A 575 -5.72 -19.72 3.64
C VAL A 575 -4.47 -20.60 3.64
N TYR A 576 -3.31 -20.04 3.98
CA TYR A 576 -2.05 -20.77 3.91
C TYR A 576 -1.75 -21.62 5.15
N SER A 577 -2.29 -21.26 6.31
CA SER A 577 -2.11 -22.05 7.54
C SER A 577 -3.16 -23.14 7.74
N GLY A 578 -4.30 -23.04 7.05
CA GLY A 578 -5.49 -23.85 7.31
C GLY A 578 -6.15 -23.58 8.67
N GLN A 579 -5.72 -22.53 9.38
CA GLN A 579 -6.24 -22.19 10.71
C GLN A 579 -7.48 -21.29 10.62
N ARG A 580 -8.52 -21.65 11.37
CA ARG A 580 -9.75 -20.84 11.51
C ARG A 580 -9.63 -19.73 12.55
N LYS A 581 -8.57 -19.75 13.35
CA LYS A 581 -8.25 -18.73 14.35
C LYS A 581 -6.85 -18.25 14.03
N VAL A 582 -6.73 -16.99 13.61
CA VAL A 582 -5.47 -16.37 13.23
C VAL A 582 -5.10 -15.38 14.31
N TYR A 583 -3.98 -15.66 14.97
CA TYR A 583 -3.37 -14.76 15.92
C TYR A 583 -2.29 -13.95 15.20
N SER A 584 -2.48 -12.64 15.15
CA SER A 584 -1.51 -11.69 14.56
C SER A 584 -1.52 -10.41 15.37
N ASP A 585 -0.37 -9.74 15.40
CA ASP A 585 -0.29 -8.40 15.97
C ASP A 585 -0.62 -7.36 14.89
N ILE A 586 -1.11 -6.20 15.32
CA ILE A 586 -1.24 -5.00 14.49
C ILE A 586 -0.51 -3.84 15.16
N LEU A 587 0.29 -3.12 14.37
CA LEU A 587 1.01 -1.94 14.82
C LEU A 587 0.23 -0.66 14.48
N ILE A 588 -0.03 0.16 15.49
CA ILE A 588 -0.70 1.46 15.35
C ILE A 588 0.18 2.60 15.86
N ALA A 589 0.03 3.81 15.31
CA ALA A 589 0.82 4.97 15.74
C ALA A 589 0.52 5.44 17.18
N ASN A 590 -0.70 5.19 17.68
CA ASN A 590 -1.14 5.52 19.05
C ASN A 590 -0.92 7.01 19.44
N ARG A 591 -1.13 7.92 18.48
CA ARG A 591 -1.04 9.38 18.67
C ARG A 591 -2.42 10.02 18.85
N MET A 592 -3.14 9.59 19.87
CA MET A 592 -4.53 9.97 20.15
C MET A 592 -4.69 11.31 20.88
N ASP A 593 -3.59 12.06 21.05
CA ASP A 593 -3.51 13.36 21.74
C ASP A 593 -2.79 14.38 20.82
N ASP A 594 -3.32 15.60 20.71
CA ASP A 594 -2.76 16.70 19.89
C ASP A 594 -1.37 17.08 20.38
N ASP A 595 -1.15 16.99 21.69
CA ASP A 595 0.13 17.32 22.29
C ASP A 595 1.17 16.23 22.02
N ILE A 596 0.74 14.96 21.92
CA ILE A 596 1.61 13.84 21.50
C ILE A 596 1.94 13.94 20.00
N CYS A 597 1.01 14.36 19.15
CA CYS A 597 1.24 14.56 17.71
C CYS A 597 2.38 15.54 17.42
N LYS A 598 2.69 16.46 18.34
CA LYS A 598 3.77 17.46 18.17
C LYS A 598 5.15 16.93 18.56
N LEU A 599 5.26 15.73 19.14
CA LEU A 599 6.50 15.23 19.74
C LEU A 599 7.26 14.28 18.82
N ILE A 600 8.58 14.33 18.92
CA ILE A 600 9.46 13.23 18.54
C ILE A 600 9.52 12.23 19.69
N GLY A 601 9.34 10.94 19.41
CA GLY A 601 9.32 9.86 20.41
C GLY A 601 8.81 8.54 19.84
N LEU A 602 8.90 7.46 20.61
CA LEU A 602 8.32 6.17 20.25
C LEU A 602 6.93 6.03 20.90
N PHE A 603 5.87 6.25 20.12
CA PHE A 603 4.50 6.19 20.62
C PHE A 603 3.73 4.96 20.13
N MET A 604 4.25 4.28 19.11
CA MET A 604 3.57 3.15 18.48
C MET A 604 3.16 2.10 19.50
N ASN A 605 1.96 1.56 19.33
CA ASN A 605 1.45 0.49 20.16
C ASN A 605 1.21 -0.77 19.33
N LEU A 606 1.58 -1.91 19.89
CA LEU A 606 1.35 -3.22 19.29
C LEU A 606 0.13 -3.88 19.95
N ILE A 607 -0.88 -4.17 19.16
CA ILE A 607 -2.12 -4.76 19.66
C ILE A 607 -2.16 -6.24 19.25
N PRO A 608 -2.25 -7.18 20.21
CA PRO A 608 -2.44 -8.60 19.91
C PRO A 608 -3.90 -8.85 19.52
N VAL A 609 -4.13 -9.44 18.34
CA VAL A 609 -5.49 -9.68 17.81
C VAL A 609 -5.67 -11.14 17.44
N LEU A 610 -6.74 -11.76 17.98
CA LEU A 610 -7.18 -13.10 17.57
C LEU A 610 -8.41 -12.99 16.68
N VAL A 611 -8.23 -13.19 15.38
CA VAL A 611 -9.30 -13.13 14.39
C VAL A 611 -9.88 -14.54 14.16
N LYS A 612 -11.21 -14.66 14.17
CA LYS A 612 -11.92 -15.91 13.88
C LYS A 612 -12.50 -15.86 12.45
N ILE A 613 -12.20 -16.87 11.64
CA ILE A 613 -12.73 -17.04 10.28
C ILE A 613 -14.01 -17.87 10.35
N GLU A 614 -15.15 -17.19 10.44
CA GLU A 614 -16.48 -17.78 10.56
C GLU A 614 -17.20 -17.85 9.21
N ASN A 615 -18.19 -18.73 9.09
CA ASN A 615 -18.96 -18.89 7.86
C ASN A 615 -19.88 -17.68 7.60
N MET A 616 -19.42 -16.74 6.79
CA MET A 616 -20.12 -15.53 6.35
C MET A 616 -19.57 -15.06 4.99
N THR A 617 -20.11 -13.97 4.44
CA THR A 617 -19.50 -13.34 3.25
C THR A 617 -18.17 -12.70 3.61
N PHE A 618 -17.25 -12.57 2.65
CA PHE A 618 -15.94 -11.98 2.93
C PHE A 618 -16.04 -10.52 3.39
N ILE A 619 -16.99 -9.75 2.86
CA ILE A 619 -17.23 -8.38 3.31
C ILE A 619 -17.76 -8.30 4.73
N ASP A 620 -18.65 -9.21 5.15
CA ASP A 620 -19.15 -9.28 6.53
C ASP A 620 -18.03 -9.66 7.50
N TYR A 621 -17.12 -10.54 7.07
CA TYR A 621 -15.91 -10.86 7.83
C TYR A 621 -15.02 -9.61 8.03
N ILE A 622 -14.78 -8.83 6.97
CA ILE A 622 -13.99 -7.59 7.08
C ILE A 622 -14.66 -6.59 8.04
N LYS A 623 -15.99 -6.43 7.95
CA LYS A 623 -16.77 -5.57 8.88
C LYS A 623 -16.64 -6.05 10.33
N LYS A 624 -16.73 -7.35 10.57
CA LYS A 624 -16.54 -7.93 11.90
C LYS A 624 -15.15 -7.67 12.47
N VAL A 625 -14.11 -7.79 11.63
CA VAL A 625 -12.74 -7.42 12.03
C VAL A 625 -12.64 -5.91 12.32
N SER A 626 -13.37 -5.07 11.58
CA SER A 626 -13.49 -3.62 11.85
C SER A 626 -13.98 -3.35 13.26
N ASP A 627 -15.11 -3.95 13.64
CA ASP A 627 -15.72 -3.74 14.95
C ASP A 627 -14.79 -4.16 16.10
N LEU A 628 -14.07 -5.27 15.89
CA LEU A 628 -13.05 -5.75 16.81
C LEU A 628 -11.91 -4.74 16.96
N LEU A 629 -11.28 -4.33 15.86
CA LEU A 629 -10.16 -3.38 15.90
C LEU A 629 -10.56 -2.03 16.50
N MET A 630 -11.73 -1.51 16.14
CA MET A 630 -12.24 -0.25 16.71
C MET A 630 -12.45 -0.34 18.21
N THR A 631 -12.77 -1.52 18.74
CA THR A 631 -12.85 -1.73 20.17
C THR A 631 -11.45 -1.75 20.78
N LEU A 632 -10.52 -2.55 20.24
CA LEU A 632 -9.18 -2.75 20.81
C LEU A 632 -8.30 -1.49 20.79
N ILE A 633 -8.35 -0.69 19.72
CA ILE A 633 -7.56 0.54 19.57
C ILE A 633 -7.87 1.56 20.68
N ASN A 634 -9.09 1.56 21.21
CA ASN A 634 -9.50 2.50 22.26
C ASN A 634 -9.17 2.02 23.69
N LEU A 635 -8.69 0.80 23.89
CA LEU A 635 -8.44 0.24 25.25
C LEU A 635 -7.11 0.70 25.87
N HIS A 636 -6.17 1.25 25.08
CA HIS A 636 -4.88 1.79 25.52
C HIS A 636 -4.11 0.90 26.53
N VAL A 637 -4.21 -0.42 26.39
CA VAL A 637 -3.50 -1.37 27.24
C VAL A 637 -2.17 -1.73 26.58
N PRO A 638 -1.02 -1.62 27.29
CA PRO A 638 0.27 -2.10 26.79
C PRO A 638 0.26 -3.60 26.52
N TYR A 639 1.00 -4.01 25.48
CA TYR A 639 1.13 -5.41 25.07
C TYR A 639 1.57 -6.32 26.21
N GLU A 640 2.57 -5.91 27.01
CA GLU A 640 3.13 -6.72 28.10
C GLU A 640 2.09 -7.06 29.17
N ILE A 641 1.19 -6.11 29.48
CA ILE A 641 0.12 -6.34 30.45
C ILE A 641 -0.85 -7.40 29.93
N ILE A 642 -1.20 -7.34 28.65
CA ILE A 642 -2.07 -8.33 27.99
C ILE A 642 -1.36 -9.69 27.94
N SER A 643 -0.08 -9.69 27.57
CA SER A 643 0.76 -10.88 27.48
C SER A 643 0.87 -11.61 28.82
N ASP A 644 1.14 -10.87 29.89
CA ASP A 644 1.33 -11.43 31.23
C ASP A 644 0.00 -11.93 31.83
N GLU A 645 -1.09 -11.16 31.70
CA GLU A 645 -2.42 -11.51 32.27
C GLU A 645 -3.04 -12.74 31.58
N PHE A 646 -2.94 -12.83 30.25
CA PHE A 646 -3.58 -13.91 29.48
C PHE A 646 -2.63 -15.03 29.05
N HIS A 647 -1.35 -14.92 29.41
CA HIS A 647 -0.29 -15.86 29.05
C HIS A 647 -0.25 -16.17 27.54
N ILE A 648 -0.52 -15.15 26.72
CA ILE A 648 -0.52 -15.30 25.27
C ILE A 648 0.93 -15.45 24.77
N PRO A 649 1.20 -16.38 23.84
CA PRO A 649 2.52 -16.48 23.22
C PRO A 649 2.79 -15.23 22.38
N ARG A 650 4.07 -14.98 22.08
CA ARG A 650 4.42 -13.98 21.05
C ARG A 650 3.85 -14.40 19.70
N SER A 651 3.27 -13.45 18.98
CA SER A 651 2.84 -13.70 17.60
C SER A 651 4.04 -13.96 16.70
N THR A 652 3.86 -14.80 15.68
CA THR A 652 4.84 -14.97 14.59
C THR A 652 4.50 -14.09 13.38
N SER A 653 3.43 -13.30 13.46
CA SER A 653 2.96 -12.43 12.39
C SER A 653 2.60 -11.03 12.92
N ASN A 654 2.94 -9.99 12.14
CA ASN A 654 2.55 -8.61 12.41
C ASN A 654 2.14 -7.88 11.13
N PHE A 655 1.31 -6.84 11.26
CA PHE A 655 0.80 -6.02 10.18
C PHE A 655 0.92 -4.53 10.50
N LYS A 656 1.25 -3.71 9.49
CA LYS A 656 1.29 -2.25 9.58
C LYS A 656 0.67 -1.62 8.34
N PHE A 657 -0.12 -0.57 8.53
CA PHE A 657 -0.60 0.30 7.45
C PHE A 657 0.02 1.70 7.61
N ASP A 658 0.65 2.19 6.54
CA ASP A 658 1.26 3.52 6.47
C ASP A 658 0.42 4.41 5.53
N PRO A 659 -0.40 5.35 6.06
CA PRO A 659 -1.21 6.24 5.24
C PRO A 659 -0.35 7.27 4.52
N TYR A 660 -0.80 7.73 3.35
CA TYR A 660 -0.06 8.68 2.53
C TYR A 660 0.18 10.03 3.25
N SER A 661 -0.78 10.42 4.09
CA SER A 661 -0.74 11.63 4.92
C SER A 661 0.36 11.62 5.98
N LEU A 662 0.93 10.46 6.34
CA LEU A 662 1.95 10.35 7.38
C LEU A 662 3.29 10.98 6.97
N ILE A 663 3.60 10.98 5.68
CA ILE A 663 4.90 11.38 5.13
C ILE A 663 4.79 12.62 4.23
N VAL A 664 3.67 12.79 3.52
CA VAL A 664 3.53 13.85 2.51
C VAL A 664 2.80 15.07 3.06
N ASN A 665 3.59 16.09 3.37
CA ASN A 665 3.14 17.47 3.49
C ASN A 665 3.66 18.25 2.26
N GLU A 666 2.83 19.12 1.68
CA GLU A 666 3.19 19.97 0.54
C GLU A 666 4.45 20.81 0.81
N LYS A 667 4.63 21.28 2.05
CA LYS A 667 5.88 21.95 2.46
C LYS A 667 7.09 21.03 2.43
N ILE A 668 6.94 19.76 2.82
CA ILE A 668 8.02 18.77 2.81
C ILE A 668 8.39 18.43 1.38
N THR A 669 7.42 18.21 0.49
CA THR A 669 7.68 17.95 -0.94
C THR A 669 8.35 19.12 -1.63
N ASN A 670 8.07 20.36 -1.20
CA ASN A 670 8.78 21.54 -1.72
C ASN A 670 10.21 21.66 -1.16
N PHE A 671 10.48 21.08 0.01
CA PHE A 671 11.80 21.12 0.65
C PHE A 671 12.74 20.02 0.12
N ALA A 672 12.26 18.78 0.03
CA ALA A 672 13.08 17.63 -0.38
C ALA A 672 12.26 16.46 -0.94
N ASP A 673 12.89 15.72 -1.85
CA ASP A 673 12.41 14.46 -2.40
C ASP A 673 13.03 13.27 -1.65
N PHE A 674 12.22 12.25 -1.32
CA PHE A 674 12.73 10.99 -0.79
C PHE A 674 13.50 10.22 -1.86
N ILE A 675 14.67 9.72 -1.51
CA ILE A 675 15.49 8.88 -2.38
C ILE A 675 16.01 7.65 -1.63
N THR A 676 16.48 6.66 -2.39
CA THR A 676 17.19 5.48 -1.90
C THR A 676 18.70 5.70 -1.92
N ASP A 677 19.45 4.90 -1.17
CA ASP A 677 20.92 4.89 -1.21
C ASP A 677 21.47 4.50 -2.60
N GLU A 678 20.78 3.61 -3.32
CA GLU A 678 21.06 3.31 -4.72
C GLU A 678 20.89 4.53 -5.63
N GLU A 679 19.83 5.32 -5.42
CA GLU A 679 19.58 6.54 -6.20
C GLU A 679 20.65 7.61 -5.94
N ILE A 680 21.24 7.66 -4.74
CA ILE A 680 22.42 8.50 -4.49
C ILE A 680 23.54 8.12 -5.47
N TYR A 681 23.90 6.84 -5.60
CA TYR A 681 24.92 6.41 -6.56
C TYR A 681 24.56 6.77 -8.02
N LYS A 682 23.28 6.63 -8.40
CA LYS A 682 22.81 7.00 -9.75
C LYS A 682 22.94 8.51 -10.00
N LEU A 683 22.56 9.35 -9.04
CA LEU A 683 22.66 10.81 -9.14
C LEU A 683 24.11 11.29 -9.37
N TYR A 684 25.10 10.58 -8.82
CA TYR A 684 26.53 10.88 -8.99
C TYR A 684 27.20 10.10 -10.13
N ASN A 685 26.45 9.34 -10.94
CA ASN A 685 26.99 8.46 -11.98
C ASN A 685 28.03 7.45 -11.43
N ARG A 686 27.82 6.95 -10.21
CA ARG A 686 28.70 6.00 -9.50
C ARG A 686 28.05 4.65 -9.25
N GLU A 687 27.28 4.18 -10.22
CA GLU A 687 26.64 2.85 -10.19
C GLU A 687 27.67 1.71 -10.02
N ASP A 688 28.94 1.95 -10.38
CA ASP A 688 30.07 1.06 -10.14
C ASP A 688 30.29 0.72 -8.66
N LEU A 689 29.86 1.59 -7.75
CA LEU A 689 30.02 1.44 -6.30
C LEU A 689 28.87 0.72 -5.59
N ILE A 690 27.73 0.52 -6.27
CA ILE A 690 26.53 -0.11 -5.70
C ILE A 690 26.89 -1.51 -5.15
N SER A 691 27.53 -2.35 -5.97
CA SER A 691 27.86 -3.73 -5.58
C SER A 691 28.94 -3.86 -4.50
N THR A 692 29.76 -2.82 -4.27
CA THR A 692 30.88 -2.88 -3.32
C THR A 692 30.55 -2.28 -1.96
N ASN A 693 29.64 -1.30 -1.92
CA ASN A 693 29.39 -0.47 -0.74
C ASN A 693 27.99 -0.63 -0.16
N ILE A 694 27.03 -1.18 -0.91
CA ILE A 694 25.75 -1.58 -0.34
C ILE A 694 26.00 -2.86 0.47
N LYS A 695 26.41 -2.66 1.72
CA LYS A 695 26.38 -3.73 2.70
C LYS A 695 24.91 -3.98 3.04
N PRO A 696 24.42 -5.22 2.93
CA PRO A 696 23.05 -5.54 3.32
C PRO A 696 22.83 -5.08 4.77
N PRO A 697 21.58 -4.79 5.16
CA PRO A 697 21.25 -4.61 6.57
C PRO A 697 21.80 -5.77 7.39
N ALA A 698 22.87 -5.51 8.14
CA ALA A 698 23.40 -6.48 9.07
C ALA A 698 22.33 -6.69 10.13
N GLU A 699 21.73 -7.89 10.07
CA GLU A 699 20.66 -8.35 10.93
C GLU A 699 19.39 -7.51 10.75
N SER A 700 18.30 -8.16 10.36
CA SER A 700 16.96 -7.62 10.57
C SER A 700 16.42 -8.46 11.71
N ARG A 701 16.15 -7.86 12.86
CA ARG A 701 15.31 -8.48 13.88
C ARG A 701 13.92 -7.97 13.62
N VAL A 702 13.31 -8.42 12.53
CA VAL A 702 11.85 -8.48 12.55
C VAL A 702 11.53 -9.54 13.61
N PHE A 703 10.88 -9.13 14.69
CA PHE A 703 10.62 -10.00 15.83
C PHE A 703 9.60 -11.11 15.51
N ASN A 704 8.86 -10.92 14.42
CA ASN A 704 7.88 -11.86 13.88
C ASN A 704 8.48 -12.55 12.64
N ASP A 705 8.10 -13.80 12.40
CA ASP A 705 8.60 -14.55 11.26
C ASP A 705 8.08 -13.98 9.92
N ILE A 706 6.95 -13.26 9.94
CA ILE A 706 6.31 -12.60 8.79
C ILE A 706 5.76 -11.24 9.19
N VAL A 707 6.04 -10.22 8.38
CA VAL A 707 5.48 -8.87 8.53
C VAL A 707 5.02 -8.34 7.19
N LEU A 708 3.77 -7.90 7.14
CA LEU A 708 3.23 -7.17 5.99
C LEU A 708 3.08 -5.69 6.33
N VAL A 709 3.75 -4.84 5.56
CA VAL A 709 3.59 -3.39 5.58
C VAL A 709 2.88 -2.97 4.30
N VAL A 710 1.74 -2.28 4.43
CA VAL A 710 1.03 -1.68 3.31
C VAL A 710 1.21 -0.17 3.40
N SER A 711 1.93 0.41 2.44
CA SER A 711 2.14 1.85 2.36
C SER A 711 1.31 2.45 1.24
N GLU A 712 0.50 3.44 1.56
CA GLU A 712 -0.29 4.21 0.61
C GLU A 712 0.57 5.27 -0.08
N LYS A 713 0.43 5.34 -1.40
CA LYS A 713 0.98 6.41 -2.26
C LYS A 713 -0.18 7.23 -2.83
N LYS A 714 0.13 8.29 -3.57
CA LYS A 714 -0.86 9.22 -4.15
C LYS A 714 -2.03 8.53 -4.87
N ASP A 715 -1.75 7.48 -5.64
CA ASP A 715 -2.73 6.75 -6.45
C ASP A 715 -2.34 5.26 -6.63
N SER A 716 -1.63 4.71 -5.65
CA SER A 716 -1.15 3.32 -5.65
C SER A 716 -0.88 2.83 -4.23
N TYR A 717 -0.72 1.52 -4.07
CA TYR A 717 -0.24 0.92 -2.82
C TYR A 717 1.11 0.21 -3.04
N SER A 718 1.96 0.22 -2.02
CA SER A 718 3.19 -0.57 -1.97
C SER A 718 3.09 -1.57 -0.83
N LEU A 719 3.11 -2.86 -1.15
CA LEU A 719 3.06 -3.96 -0.19
C LEU A 719 4.48 -4.47 0.00
N GLN A 720 4.99 -4.40 1.23
CA GLN A 720 6.29 -4.96 1.60
C GLN A 720 6.06 -6.13 2.54
N LEU A 721 6.43 -7.32 2.10
CA LEU A 721 6.39 -8.53 2.90
C LEU A 721 7.81 -8.89 3.34
N LEU A 722 8.10 -8.67 4.62
CA LEU A 722 9.33 -9.09 5.26
C LEU A 722 9.10 -10.48 5.85
N TYR A 723 9.98 -11.44 5.58
CA TYR A 723 9.84 -12.78 6.11
C TYR A 723 11.18 -13.44 6.42
N ASN A 724 11.17 -14.37 7.36
CA ASN A 724 12.35 -15.13 7.73
C ASN A 724 12.66 -16.20 6.67
N GLY A 725 13.67 -15.95 5.83
CA GLY A 725 14.07 -16.84 4.74
C GLY A 725 14.68 -18.17 5.19
N VAL A 726 15.04 -18.30 6.48
CA VAL A 726 15.44 -19.59 7.07
C VAL A 726 14.23 -20.47 7.37
N ILE A 727 13.06 -19.87 7.62
CA ILE A 727 11.84 -20.58 7.99
C ILE A 727 10.97 -20.87 6.77
N TYR A 728 10.84 -19.90 5.86
CA TYR A 728 9.92 -19.96 4.71
C TYR A 728 10.65 -19.94 3.37
N ASP A 729 10.12 -20.69 2.41
CA ASP A 729 10.60 -20.69 1.03
C ASP A 729 10.16 -19.42 0.30
N LYS A 730 11.06 -18.80 -0.48
CA LYS A 730 10.76 -17.61 -1.30
C LYS A 730 9.53 -17.82 -2.19
N ALA A 731 9.41 -18.98 -2.85
CA ALA A 731 8.27 -19.29 -3.70
C ALA A 731 6.93 -19.29 -2.95
N LEU A 732 6.90 -19.83 -1.72
CA LEU A 732 5.71 -19.80 -0.86
C LEU A 732 5.31 -18.35 -0.52
N MET A 733 6.29 -17.49 -0.26
CA MET A 733 6.06 -16.10 0.11
C MET A 733 5.68 -15.23 -1.09
N GLU A 734 6.21 -15.51 -2.28
CA GLU A 734 5.77 -14.94 -3.56
C GLU A 734 4.32 -15.32 -3.85
N ASP A 735 3.96 -16.59 -3.65
CA ASP A 735 2.60 -17.09 -3.74
C ASP A 735 1.69 -16.38 -2.72
N PHE A 736 2.14 -16.21 -1.48
CA PHE A 736 1.40 -15.52 -0.42
C PHE A 736 1.07 -14.07 -0.81
N ILE A 737 2.05 -13.28 -1.23
CA ILE A 737 1.82 -11.87 -1.59
C ILE A 737 0.98 -11.75 -2.87
N ASN A 738 1.17 -12.65 -3.85
CA ASN A 738 0.34 -12.68 -5.04
C ASN A 738 -1.13 -13.01 -4.72
N SER A 739 -1.38 -13.98 -3.82
CA SER A 739 -2.71 -14.29 -3.31
C SER A 739 -3.34 -13.09 -2.61
N TYR A 740 -2.57 -12.37 -1.80
CA TYR A 740 -3.01 -11.13 -1.16
C TYR A 740 -3.45 -10.08 -2.19
N VAL A 741 -2.65 -9.84 -3.23
CA VAL A 741 -2.98 -8.90 -4.31
C VAL A 741 -4.23 -9.36 -5.07
N SER A 742 -4.37 -10.67 -5.31
CA SER A 742 -5.56 -11.24 -5.95
C SER A 742 -6.83 -11.00 -5.12
N LEU A 743 -6.76 -11.14 -3.80
CA LEU A 743 -7.88 -10.89 -2.90
C LEU A 743 -8.37 -9.44 -2.95
N ILE A 744 -7.45 -8.47 -3.01
CA ILE A 744 -7.82 -7.05 -3.07
C ILE A 744 -8.22 -6.59 -4.49
N LYS A 745 -7.73 -7.27 -5.53
CA LYS A 745 -8.05 -6.95 -6.94
C LYS A 745 -9.48 -7.32 -7.32
N ASN A 746 -10.00 -8.44 -6.82
CA ASN A 746 -11.25 -9.04 -7.30
C ASN A 746 -12.45 -8.68 -6.40
N GLU A 747 -13.23 -7.66 -6.79
CA GLU A 747 -14.45 -7.22 -6.07
C GLU A 747 -15.46 -8.37 -5.87
N GLU A 748 -15.53 -9.34 -6.80
CA GLU A 748 -16.43 -10.50 -6.71
C GLU A 748 -16.20 -11.34 -5.44
N TYR A 749 -14.96 -11.43 -4.95
CA TYR A 749 -14.63 -12.22 -3.75
C TYR A 749 -15.26 -11.64 -2.48
N LEU A 750 -15.54 -10.34 -2.44
CA LEU A 750 -16.15 -9.70 -1.27
C LEU A 750 -17.53 -10.29 -0.95
N TYR A 751 -18.27 -10.70 -1.98
CA TYR A 751 -19.63 -11.24 -1.86
C TYR A 751 -19.66 -12.76 -1.83
N GLU A 752 -18.50 -13.42 -1.99
CA GLU A 752 -18.39 -14.86 -1.82
C GLU A 752 -18.31 -15.24 -0.34
N ASN A 753 -18.74 -16.47 -0.06
CA ASN A 753 -18.63 -17.04 1.27
C ASN A 753 -17.18 -17.42 1.59
N VAL A 754 -16.69 -17.08 2.78
CA VAL A 754 -15.29 -17.36 3.16
C VAL A 754 -14.96 -18.85 3.18
N ASP A 755 -15.91 -19.76 3.43
CA ASP A 755 -15.67 -21.22 3.36
C ASP A 755 -15.43 -21.68 1.93
N LYS A 756 -16.15 -21.06 0.97
CA LYS A 756 -15.94 -21.30 -0.44
C LYS A 756 -14.56 -20.79 -0.86
N LEU A 757 -14.21 -19.56 -0.44
CA LEU A 757 -12.90 -18.98 -0.73
C LEU A 757 -11.75 -19.82 -0.12
N LEU A 758 -11.91 -20.34 1.11
CA LEU A 758 -10.91 -21.22 1.74
C LEU A 758 -10.75 -22.57 1.02
N SER A 759 -11.83 -23.11 0.43
CA SER A 759 -11.81 -24.43 -0.23
C SER A 759 -11.39 -24.39 -1.69
N ASP A 760 -11.63 -23.28 -2.41
CA ASP A 760 -11.23 -23.08 -3.80
C ASP A 760 -9.76 -22.59 -3.94
N ASN A 761 -8.90 -22.77 -2.92
CA ASN A 761 -7.53 -22.19 -2.85
C ASN A 761 -6.73 -22.33 -4.17
N ASN A 762 -6.79 -23.49 -4.84
CA ASN A 762 -6.11 -23.70 -6.12
C ASN A 762 -6.58 -22.76 -7.26
N LYS A 763 -7.86 -22.35 -7.30
CA LYS A 763 -8.38 -21.39 -8.29
C LYS A 763 -7.89 -19.95 -8.04
N PHE A 764 -7.60 -19.57 -6.79
CA PHE A 764 -7.01 -18.26 -6.49
C PHE A 764 -5.63 -18.15 -7.11
N MET A 765 -4.87 -19.24 -7.02
CA MET A 765 -3.48 -19.34 -7.47
C MET A 765 -3.37 -19.47 -9.00
N ASP A 766 -4.31 -20.15 -9.66
CA ASP A 766 -4.32 -20.36 -11.12
C ASP A 766 -4.71 -19.11 -11.94
N LYS A 767 -5.36 -18.11 -11.32
CA LYS A 767 -5.78 -16.85 -11.97
C LYS A 767 -4.83 -15.67 -11.73
N ILE A 768 -3.71 -15.91 -11.06
CA ILE A 768 -2.73 -14.87 -10.76
C ILE A 768 -1.97 -14.56 -12.04
N ASP A 769 -2.21 -13.38 -12.63
CA ASP A 769 -1.21 -12.73 -13.46
C ASP A 769 0.01 -12.52 -12.55
N ARG A 770 0.99 -13.44 -12.60
CA ARG A 770 2.19 -13.36 -11.75
C ARG A 770 2.76 -11.95 -11.90
N ILE A 771 2.86 -11.21 -10.81
CA ILE A 771 3.56 -9.94 -10.79
C ILE A 771 5.02 -10.28 -11.04
N THR A 772 5.44 -10.30 -12.31
CA THR A 772 6.78 -10.74 -12.73
C THR A 772 7.90 -9.79 -12.31
N GLN A 773 7.59 -8.71 -11.59
CA GLN A 773 8.55 -7.77 -11.03
C GLN A 773 8.36 -7.66 -9.52
N PHE A 774 8.83 -8.67 -8.78
CA PHE A 774 9.26 -8.42 -7.41
C PHE A 774 10.64 -7.78 -7.46
N LEU A 775 10.80 -6.63 -6.81
CA LEU A 775 12.13 -6.20 -6.38
C LEU A 775 12.52 -7.11 -5.22
N SER A 776 13.13 -8.25 -5.52
CA SER A 776 13.68 -9.13 -4.47
C SER A 776 15.06 -8.62 -4.08
N ILE A 777 15.17 -8.08 -2.87
CA ILE A 777 16.46 -7.80 -2.25
C ILE A 777 16.86 -9.10 -1.54
N GLU A 778 17.65 -9.93 -2.20
CA GLU A 778 18.23 -11.12 -1.57
C GLU A 778 19.34 -10.68 -0.62
N MET A 779 19.23 -11.08 0.64
CA MET A 779 20.31 -10.86 1.59
C MET A 779 21.48 -11.81 1.27
N PRO A 780 22.70 -11.31 0.99
CA PRO A 780 23.86 -12.16 0.70
C PRO A 780 24.17 -13.14 1.83
N ASN A 781 24.53 -14.37 1.45
CA ASN A 781 25.04 -15.39 2.36
C ASN A 781 26.50 -15.08 2.73
N ASP A 782 26.79 -14.84 4.01
CA ASP A 782 28.15 -14.92 4.53
C ASP A 782 28.59 -16.38 4.58
N SER A 783 29.19 -16.87 3.49
CA SER A 783 29.92 -18.15 3.50
C SER A 783 31.24 -18.13 2.76
N ASP A 784 31.80 -16.98 2.41
CA ASP A 784 33.16 -16.92 1.86
C ASP A 784 33.99 -15.83 2.57
N THR A 785 35.06 -16.30 3.22
CA THR A 785 36.19 -15.58 3.87
C THR A 785 36.04 -15.18 5.34
N VAL A 786 36.15 -16.20 6.22
CA VAL A 786 36.80 -16.05 7.53
C VAL A 786 38.17 -16.71 7.43
N GLU A 787 39.23 -15.91 7.18
CA GLU A 787 40.56 -16.29 7.62
C GLU A 787 40.64 -15.96 9.12
N ASN A 788 40.82 -17.01 9.93
CA ASN A 788 40.90 -16.94 11.38
C ASN A 788 42.16 -16.16 11.82
N GLU A 789 41.98 -15.01 12.46
CA GLU A 789 42.91 -14.52 13.47
C GLU A 789 42.31 -14.85 14.84
N GLN A 790 42.81 -15.93 15.46
CA GLN A 790 42.53 -16.26 16.85
C GLN A 790 43.48 -15.43 17.72
N GLU A 791 42.95 -14.44 18.43
CA GLU A 791 43.58 -13.94 19.66
C GLU A 791 43.08 -14.80 20.82
N ASP A 792 43.97 -15.65 21.33
CA ASP A 792 43.77 -16.45 22.54
C ASP A 792 43.81 -15.54 23.78
N ASN A 793 42.76 -15.63 24.59
CA ASN A 793 42.72 -15.06 25.94
C ASN A 793 43.70 -15.82 26.86
N GLU A 794 44.69 -15.11 27.41
CA GLU A 794 45.52 -15.61 28.50
C GLU A 794 44.69 -15.77 29.79
N THR A 795 44.73 -16.99 30.35
CA THR A 795 44.42 -17.24 31.76
C THR A 795 45.75 -17.40 32.49
N THR A 796 45.97 -16.58 33.51
CA THR A 796 47.07 -16.56 34.48
C THR A 796 47.64 -17.93 34.86
N ILE A 797 48.97 -18.09 34.87
CA ILE A 797 49.81 -18.78 35.88
C ILE A 797 51.30 -18.33 35.76
N SER A 798 51.81 -17.81 36.88
CA SER A 798 53.20 -17.67 37.39
C SER A 798 54.45 -17.61 36.50
N ILE A 799 55.18 -16.49 36.64
CA ILE A 799 56.62 -16.30 36.92
C ILE A 799 57.61 -17.29 36.28
N ASP A 800 58.45 -16.83 35.34
CA ASP A 800 59.90 -16.68 35.60
C ASP A 800 60.61 -15.75 34.58
N GLU A 801 61.62 -15.04 35.07
CA GLU A 801 62.44 -14.08 34.35
C GLU A 801 63.39 -14.76 33.35
N GLN A 802 63.27 -14.47 32.05
CA GLN A 802 64.40 -14.31 31.11
C GLN A 802 63.90 -13.99 29.70
N ASP A 803 64.14 -12.75 29.28
CA ASP A 803 64.55 -12.30 27.93
C ASP A 803 64.03 -10.90 27.62
N LYS A 804 64.57 -9.94 28.38
CA LYS A 804 64.85 -8.61 27.86
C LYS A 804 65.84 -8.77 26.70
N ASN A 805 65.38 -8.64 25.46
CA ASN A 805 66.09 -7.95 24.38
C ASN A 805 65.30 -8.12 23.07
N ASN A 806 64.59 -7.07 22.66
CA ASN A 806 64.52 -6.56 21.28
C ASN A 806 63.33 -5.60 21.14
N LEU A 807 63.38 -4.51 21.91
CA LEU A 807 62.64 -3.27 21.62
C LEU A 807 63.65 -2.30 20.99
N SER A 808 63.78 -2.36 19.67
CA SER A 808 64.27 -1.26 18.84
C SER A 808 63.91 -1.56 17.38
N LEU A 809 63.56 -0.52 16.61
CA LEU A 809 63.12 -0.54 15.21
C LEU A 809 61.60 -0.53 14.97
N ILE A 810 60.88 0.34 15.70
CA ILE A 810 59.66 0.98 15.17
C ILE A 810 59.92 2.49 15.18
N GLU A 811 60.70 2.94 14.22
CA GLU A 811 60.82 4.33 13.79
C GLU A 811 61.56 4.29 12.44
N ASN A 812 60.79 4.17 11.34
CA ASN A 812 61.11 4.60 9.97
C ASN A 812 60.27 3.83 8.94
N SER A 813 59.02 4.26 8.74
CA SER A 813 58.30 4.09 7.46
C SER A 813 57.15 5.09 7.34
N LYS A 814 57.42 6.36 7.67
CA LYS A 814 56.73 7.50 7.07
C LYS A 814 57.63 8.03 5.95
N SER A 815 57.43 7.55 4.74
CA SER A 815 57.85 8.23 3.50
C SER A 815 57.41 7.40 2.29
N VAL A 816 57.12 8.10 1.19
CA VAL A 816 56.80 7.60 -0.15
C VAL A 816 55.30 7.38 -0.45
N ILE A 817 54.54 8.48 -0.42
CA ILE A 817 53.52 8.74 -1.44
C ILE A 817 53.84 10.11 -2.04
N GLN A 818 54.51 10.12 -3.19
CA GLN A 818 54.51 11.25 -4.12
C GLN A 818 54.94 10.74 -5.49
N LEU A 819 54.28 11.26 -6.53
CA LEU A 819 54.59 11.18 -7.96
C LEU A 819 53.92 10.03 -8.74
N GLU A 820 52.68 10.26 -9.18
CA GLU A 820 52.28 9.90 -10.54
C GLU A 820 52.33 11.15 -11.41
N GLU A 821 53.44 11.32 -12.13
CA GLU A 821 53.44 12.02 -13.41
C GLU A 821 54.68 11.55 -14.22
N ILE A 822 54.44 11.33 -15.52
CA ILE A 822 55.40 11.21 -16.64
C ILE A 822 55.78 9.79 -17.11
N GLN A 823 55.62 9.69 -18.43
CA GLN A 823 55.79 8.60 -19.38
C GLN A 823 57.26 8.30 -19.72
N SER A 824 57.46 7.26 -20.55
CA SER A 824 58.72 6.80 -21.20
C SER A 824 59.66 6.09 -20.21
N SER A 825 60.40 5.03 -20.48
CA SER A 825 60.75 4.17 -21.62
C SER A 825 61.93 3.32 -21.10
N ASP A 826 62.16 2.14 -21.66
CA ASP A 826 63.37 1.30 -21.46
C ASP A 826 63.51 0.58 -20.10
N LYS A 827 63.37 -0.76 -20.06
CA LYS A 827 64.41 -1.75 -20.39
C LYS A 827 65.71 -1.48 -19.64
N ASP A 828 65.79 -1.97 -18.41
CA ASP A 828 67.01 -2.52 -17.78
C ASP A 828 66.75 -2.82 -16.29
N THR A 829 65.93 -3.84 -16.01
CA THR A 829 65.82 -4.41 -14.66
C THR A 829 65.64 -5.93 -14.65
N GLU A 830 65.93 -6.60 -15.78
CA GLU A 830 65.82 -8.06 -15.90
C GLU A 830 67.03 -8.86 -15.36
N GLU A 831 68.08 -8.23 -14.83
CA GLU A 831 69.30 -8.97 -14.43
C GLU A 831 69.84 -8.72 -13.01
N LYS A 832 69.06 -8.13 -12.09
CA LYS A 832 69.52 -7.90 -10.71
C LYS A 832 68.67 -8.49 -9.58
N SER A 833 67.65 -9.31 -9.88
CA SER A 833 66.85 -10.02 -8.85
C SER A 833 67.03 -11.54 -8.83
N GLU A 834 67.94 -12.10 -9.64
CA GLU A 834 68.09 -13.56 -9.77
C GLU A 834 68.97 -14.25 -8.72
N ASN A 835 69.62 -13.54 -7.78
CA ASN A 835 70.60 -14.18 -6.88
C ASN A 835 70.28 -14.21 -5.37
N ASN A 836 69.09 -13.79 -4.92
CA ASN A 836 68.73 -13.90 -3.49
C ASN A 836 67.61 -14.91 -3.17
N TYR A 837 67.25 -15.80 -4.09
CA TYR A 837 66.31 -16.90 -3.83
C TYR A 837 66.97 -18.28 -3.98
N LYS A 838 67.87 -18.60 -3.04
CA LYS A 838 68.23 -19.99 -2.72
C LYS A 838 68.28 -20.21 -1.21
N LYS A 839 67.10 -20.24 -0.58
CA LYS A 839 66.76 -21.13 0.55
C LYS A 839 65.26 -21.01 0.84
N ASN A 840 64.65 -22.14 1.18
CA ASN A 840 63.24 -22.39 1.50
C ASN A 840 62.30 -22.59 0.29
N GLY A 841 62.00 -23.88 0.04
CA GLY A 841 61.24 -24.34 -1.11
C GLY A 841 59.73 -24.24 -0.96
N LYS A 842 59.10 -23.57 -1.93
CA LYS A 842 57.72 -23.82 -2.41
C LYS A 842 57.65 -23.48 -3.91
N LYS A 843 58.34 -24.25 -4.76
CA LYS A 843 58.54 -23.90 -6.18
C LYS A 843 57.41 -24.26 -7.16
N ASN A 844 56.38 -25.01 -6.76
CA ASN A 844 55.37 -25.52 -7.70
C ASN A 844 53.98 -24.84 -7.67
N LYS A 845 53.63 -24.09 -6.62
CA LYS A 845 52.30 -23.43 -6.54
C LYS A 845 52.28 -22.04 -7.17
N PHE A 846 53.37 -21.28 -7.04
CA PHE A 846 53.47 -19.90 -7.56
C PHE A 846 53.65 -19.83 -9.08
N LYS A 847 54.39 -20.77 -9.67
CA LYS A 847 54.61 -20.85 -11.14
C LYS A 847 53.32 -21.20 -11.90
N SER A 848 52.43 -21.99 -11.28
CA SER A 848 51.09 -22.30 -11.79
C SER A 848 50.16 -21.09 -11.77
N ILE A 849 50.22 -20.28 -10.71
CA ILE A 849 49.40 -19.06 -10.57
C ILE A 849 49.84 -18.00 -11.58
N ILE A 850 51.15 -17.76 -11.74
CA ILE A 850 51.66 -16.80 -12.73
C ILE A 850 51.34 -17.26 -14.16
N GLN A 851 51.43 -18.56 -14.48
CA GLN A 851 51.03 -19.06 -15.79
C GLN A 851 49.52 -18.91 -16.07
N LYS A 852 48.67 -19.05 -15.04
CA LYS A 852 47.23 -18.79 -15.15
C LYS A 852 46.93 -17.31 -15.34
N VAL A 853 47.57 -16.42 -14.57
CA VAL A 853 47.39 -14.96 -14.69
C VAL A 853 47.89 -14.46 -16.05
N VAL A 854 49.04 -14.92 -16.54
CA VAL A 854 49.57 -14.55 -17.87
C VAL A 854 48.69 -15.08 -19.00
N LYS A 855 48.06 -16.26 -18.85
CA LYS A 855 47.06 -16.76 -19.81
C LYS A 855 45.80 -15.89 -19.80
N SER A 856 45.29 -15.50 -18.64
CA SER A 856 44.09 -14.64 -18.51
C SER A 856 44.31 -13.25 -19.10
N VAL A 857 45.48 -12.63 -18.84
CA VAL A 857 45.83 -11.32 -19.42
C VAL A 857 46.00 -11.41 -20.94
N LYS A 858 46.57 -12.50 -21.48
CA LYS A 858 46.66 -12.71 -22.93
C LYS A 858 45.27 -12.89 -23.57
N VAL A 859 44.35 -13.60 -22.93
CA VAL A 859 42.95 -13.75 -23.40
C VAL A 859 42.22 -12.41 -23.39
N ILE A 860 42.35 -11.60 -22.34
CA ILE A 860 41.74 -10.26 -22.26
C ILE A 860 42.31 -9.33 -23.34
N SER A 861 43.61 -9.39 -23.63
CA SER A 861 44.21 -8.61 -24.72
C SER A 861 43.70 -9.03 -26.11
N LYS A 862 43.41 -10.33 -26.30
CA LYS A 862 42.88 -10.90 -27.56
C LYS A 862 41.41 -10.51 -27.76
N ILE A 863 40.62 -10.49 -26.69
CA ILE A 863 39.22 -10.02 -26.68
C ILE A 863 39.15 -8.51 -26.97
N LYS A 864 40.02 -7.69 -26.37
CA LYS A 864 40.11 -6.24 -26.68
C LYS A 864 40.52 -5.99 -28.14
N LYS A 865 41.42 -6.80 -28.73
CA LYS A 865 41.78 -6.72 -30.16
C LYS A 865 40.65 -7.20 -31.09
N MET A 866 39.84 -8.20 -30.70
CA MET A 866 38.68 -8.63 -31.48
C MET A 866 37.53 -7.61 -31.45
N LYS A 867 37.26 -6.97 -30.29
CA LYS A 867 36.28 -5.88 -30.21
C LYS A 867 36.68 -4.65 -31.05
N LYS A 868 37.97 -4.29 -31.10
CA LYS A 868 38.47 -3.21 -31.99
C LYS A 868 38.39 -3.55 -33.48
N LYS A 869 38.49 -4.83 -33.87
CA LYS A 869 38.32 -5.27 -35.28
C LYS A 869 36.85 -5.29 -35.71
N ASN A 870 35.92 -5.62 -34.81
CA ASN A 870 34.49 -5.62 -35.11
C ASN A 870 33.91 -4.19 -35.22
N HIS A 871 34.43 -3.22 -34.46
CA HIS A 871 34.03 -1.81 -34.63
C HIS A 871 34.53 -1.14 -35.91
N LYS A 872 35.56 -1.69 -36.57
CA LYS A 872 36.04 -1.19 -37.87
C LYS A 872 35.32 -1.81 -39.09
N LYS A 873 34.47 -2.82 -38.87
CA LYS A 873 33.64 -3.45 -39.92
C LYS A 873 32.17 -2.97 -39.92
N ILE A 874 31.78 -2.13 -38.97
CA ILE A 874 30.46 -1.49 -38.88
C ILE A 874 30.54 0.00 -39.29
N LYS A 875 31.68 0.42 -39.86
CA LYS A 875 31.92 1.81 -40.30
C LYS A 875 32.58 1.93 -41.68
N ASN A 876 32.38 0.92 -42.53
CA ASN A 876 32.65 0.93 -43.98
C ASN A 876 31.45 0.34 -44.71
#